data_AF-A0A6P6SCV0-F1
#
_entry.id   AF-A0A6P6SCV0-F1
#
_cell.length_a   1.000
_cell.length_b   1.000
_cell.length_c   1.000
_cell.angle_alpha   90.00
_cell.angle_beta   90.00
_cell.angle_gamma   90.00
#
_symmetry.space_group_name_H-M   'P 1'
#
loop_
_entity.id
_entity.type
_entity.pdbx_description
1 polymer ?
#
loop_
_entity_poly.entity_id
_entity_poly.type
_entity_poly.pdbx_seq_one_letter_code
_entity_poly.pdbx_strand_id
1 'polypeptide(L)'
;MIIDTTELQAINSFFKLESLKEVYGIIWILIPIFTLVLGITIGVLVIVWLEREISAGIQQRIGPEYAGPLGILQALADGTKLLFKENLLPSRGDARLFSIGPSIAVISILLSYSVIPFGYRLVLADLTIGVFLWIAISSIAPIGLLMSGYGSNNKYSFLGGLRAAAQSISYEIPLTLCVLSISLRVIRSSTVDIVEAQSKYGFWGWNLWRQPIGFIIFLISSLAECERLPFDLPEAEEELVAGYQTEYSVLYLGGWNLSIPYIFVSEIFDINKAAAAQLLIYVGAINVLIIFAVMFMNGSEYYKDFHLWTIGDGVTSVLIDTFEKILLESILFFFTDKTRAQNILSTGFFLVQVYLVFTTNYFPWLTIIVILPIFAGSLIFFLPHRGNRVIRWYTIFICIFELLLTAYTFCYHFQTDDPLIQLMEDYKWIQLFDFHWRLGIDGLSIGPILLTGFITTLATLAAWPVTRDSRLFNFLMLAMYSAQIGLFSSRDLLLFFIMWELELIPVYLLLSMWGGKKRLYSATKFILYTAGGSIFLLMGVLGIGLYGSNEPTLNFETSANQSYPLPLEIIFYIGFFIAFAVKLPIIPLHTWLPDTHGEAHYSTCMLLAGILLKMGAYGLVRINMELLSHAHSIFSPWLLIVGTIQIIYAASTSLGQRNLKKRIAYSSVSHMGFIIIGIGSITDTGLNGALLQIISHGFIGAALFFLAGTTYDRIRLVYLDEMGGIAILMPKIFTIFSTFSMASLALPGMSGFVAELIVFFGIITSQKYLLMPKILITFVMAIGMILTPIYSLSMSRQMFYGYKFFNIPNSYFFDSGPRELFLSISLFLPVLGIGMYPDFIFSLSVDKVEVILSNSFSK
;
A
#
# COMPACT_ATOMS: atom_id res chain seq x y z
N MET A 1 -31.89 64.22 1.73
CA MET A 1 -31.40 63.86 3.09
C MET A 1 -32.53 63.11 3.77
N ILE A 2 -32.21 62.07 4.53
CA ILE A 2 -33.08 60.98 5.02
C ILE A 2 -33.14 59.82 4.02
N ILE A 3 -32.05 59.04 3.99
CA ILE A 3 -32.10 57.63 3.63
C ILE A 3 -32.78 56.96 4.82
N ASP A 4 -33.90 56.29 4.56
CA ASP A 4 -34.72 55.66 5.59
C ASP A 4 -33.89 54.67 6.42
N THR A 5 -33.93 54.87 7.73
CA THR A 5 -33.20 54.13 8.76
C THR A 5 -33.67 52.68 8.93
N THR A 6 -34.61 52.21 8.11
CA THR A 6 -35.24 50.89 8.19
C THR A 6 -34.46 49.81 7.42
N GLU A 7 -33.84 50.14 6.28
CA GLU A 7 -33.02 49.16 5.53
C GLU A 7 -31.72 48.80 6.27
N LEU A 8 -31.13 49.77 6.99
CA LEU A 8 -29.89 49.55 7.75
C LEU A 8 -30.09 48.72 9.03
N GLN A 9 -31.31 48.69 9.59
CA GLN A 9 -31.65 47.77 10.68
C GLN A 9 -31.96 46.35 10.16
N ALA A 10 -32.55 46.21 8.97
CA ALA A 10 -32.79 44.92 8.35
C ALA A 10 -31.47 44.20 8.00
N ILE A 11 -30.49 44.91 7.43
CA ILE A 11 -29.18 44.35 7.07
C ILE A 11 -28.40 43.92 8.32
N ASN A 12 -28.43 44.70 9.40
CA ASN A 12 -27.80 44.31 10.67
C ASN A 12 -28.52 43.16 11.40
N SER A 13 -29.83 42.98 11.18
CA SER A 13 -30.56 41.80 11.67
C SER A 13 -30.26 40.53 10.86
N PHE A 14 -30.00 40.68 9.56
CA PHE A 14 -29.63 39.59 8.66
C PHE A 14 -28.22 39.06 8.95
N PHE A 15 -27.24 39.96 9.16
CA PHE A 15 -25.88 39.57 9.55
C PHE A 15 -25.82 38.87 10.92
N LYS A 16 -26.73 39.20 11.85
CA LYS A 16 -26.86 38.50 13.14
C LYS A 16 -27.48 37.10 13.01
N LEU A 17 -28.28 36.86 11.97
CA LEU A 17 -28.89 35.55 11.71
C LEU A 17 -27.96 34.60 10.94
N GLU A 18 -27.04 35.12 10.14
CA GLU A 18 -26.10 34.33 9.35
C GLU A 18 -25.02 33.68 10.24
N SER A 19 -24.49 34.41 11.22
CA SER A 19 -23.61 33.82 12.25
C SER A 19 -24.35 32.82 13.14
N LEU A 20 -25.65 33.00 13.37
CA LEU A 20 -26.48 32.04 14.11
C LEU A 20 -26.77 30.78 13.27
N LYS A 21 -26.88 30.88 11.94
CA LYS A 21 -27.03 29.73 11.03
C LYS A 21 -25.76 28.90 10.89
N GLU A 22 -24.58 29.53 10.86
CA GLU A 22 -23.31 28.80 10.90
C GLU A 22 -23.11 28.11 12.25
N VAL A 23 -23.43 28.78 13.35
CA VAL A 23 -23.40 28.16 14.70
C VAL A 23 -24.47 27.08 14.84
N TYR A 24 -25.69 27.27 14.33
CA TYR A 24 -26.71 26.21 14.28
C TYR A 24 -26.25 25.05 13.40
N GLY A 25 -25.62 25.29 12.25
CA GLY A 25 -25.07 24.26 11.37
C GLY A 25 -23.99 23.43 12.07
N ILE A 26 -23.07 24.08 12.78
CA ILE A 26 -22.03 23.41 13.56
C ILE A 26 -22.65 22.63 14.74
N ILE A 27 -23.61 23.21 15.46
CA ILE A 27 -24.34 22.53 16.55
C ILE A 27 -25.12 21.33 16.01
N TRP A 28 -25.74 21.43 14.83
CA TRP A 28 -26.47 20.35 14.18
C TRP A 28 -25.57 19.27 13.57
N ILE A 29 -24.31 19.56 13.28
CA ILE A 29 -23.28 18.55 12.95
C ILE A 29 -22.79 17.84 14.23
N LEU A 30 -22.71 18.55 15.36
CA LEU A 30 -22.32 17.98 16.64
C LEU A 30 -23.37 17.02 17.20
N ILE A 31 -24.67 17.23 16.93
CA ILE A 31 -25.74 16.34 17.40
C ILE A 31 -25.58 14.88 16.89
N PRO A 32 -25.46 14.58 15.58
CA PRO A 32 -25.28 13.22 15.09
C PRO A 32 -23.97 12.59 15.58
N ILE A 33 -22.88 13.35 15.61
CA ILE A 33 -21.59 12.89 16.15
C ILE A 33 -21.72 12.56 17.65
N PHE A 34 -22.37 13.43 18.43
CA PHE A 34 -22.62 13.22 19.85
C PHE A 34 -23.55 12.03 20.08
N THR A 35 -24.61 11.85 19.28
CA THR A 35 -25.49 10.69 19.39
C THR A 35 -24.79 9.39 19.03
N LEU A 36 -23.86 9.41 18.07
CA LEU A 36 -23.06 8.25 17.70
C LEU A 36 -22.05 7.91 18.80
N VAL A 37 -21.29 8.89 19.28
CA VAL A 37 -20.35 8.72 20.40
C VAL A 37 -21.09 8.24 21.65
N LEU A 38 -22.23 8.85 21.98
CA LEU A 38 -23.06 8.47 23.13
C LEU A 38 -23.62 7.06 22.95
N GLY A 39 -24.13 6.71 21.77
CA GLY A 39 -24.60 5.36 21.45
C GLY A 39 -23.50 4.31 21.59
N ILE A 40 -22.29 4.60 21.09
CA ILE A 40 -21.12 3.70 21.25
C ILE A 40 -20.74 3.58 22.73
N THR A 41 -20.65 4.68 23.48
CA THR A 41 -20.30 4.64 24.91
C THR A 41 -21.33 3.89 25.76
N ILE A 42 -22.61 3.97 25.42
CA ILE A 42 -23.65 3.18 26.10
C ILE A 42 -23.54 1.70 25.71
N GLY A 43 -23.35 1.38 24.43
CA GLY A 43 -23.13 0.00 23.97
C GLY A 43 -21.93 -0.65 24.65
N VAL A 44 -20.83 0.09 24.78
CA VAL A 44 -19.64 -0.25 25.55
C VAL A 44 -19.99 -0.63 27.00
N LEU A 45 -20.73 0.22 27.72
CA LEU A 45 -21.11 -0.04 29.11
C LEU A 45 -21.99 -1.30 29.25
N VAL A 46 -22.90 -1.51 28.30
CA VAL A 46 -23.81 -2.68 28.27
C VAL A 46 -23.03 -3.97 28.01
N ILE A 47 -22.07 -3.97 27.10
CA ILE A 47 -21.27 -5.17 26.80
C ILE A 47 -20.39 -5.56 27.98
N VAL A 48 -19.75 -4.59 28.66
CA VAL A 48 -18.95 -4.87 29.87
C VAL A 48 -19.81 -5.46 30.98
N TRP A 49 -21.00 -4.90 31.16
CA TRP A 49 -21.97 -5.43 32.11
C TRP A 49 -22.32 -6.89 31.80
N LEU A 50 -22.63 -7.19 30.53
CA LEU A 50 -22.98 -8.52 30.05
C LEU A 50 -21.81 -9.52 30.14
N GLU A 51 -20.59 -9.09 29.82
CA GLU A 51 -19.37 -9.89 29.95
C GLU A 51 -19.12 -10.30 31.40
N ARG A 52 -19.28 -9.37 32.35
CA ARG A 52 -19.11 -9.63 33.77
C ARG A 52 -20.19 -10.57 34.32
N GLU A 53 -21.41 -10.45 33.81
CA GLU A 53 -22.53 -11.32 34.15
C GLU A 53 -22.30 -12.76 33.65
N ILE A 54 -21.90 -12.92 32.37
CA ILE A 54 -21.56 -14.23 31.79
C ILE A 54 -20.37 -14.86 32.51
N SER A 55 -19.31 -14.07 32.75
CA SER A 55 -18.11 -14.57 33.43
C SER A 55 -18.41 -14.99 34.87
N ALA A 56 -19.26 -14.23 35.58
CA ALA A 56 -19.70 -14.59 36.91
C ALA A 56 -20.55 -15.86 36.91
N GLY A 57 -21.43 -16.04 35.90
CA GLY A 57 -22.18 -17.27 35.69
C GLY A 57 -21.30 -18.49 35.42
N ILE A 58 -20.27 -18.34 34.58
CA ILE A 58 -19.28 -19.40 34.29
C ILE A 58 -18.46 -19.76 35.53
N GLN A 59 -18.06 -18.76 36.31
CA GLN A 59 -17.26 -18.94 37.53
C GLN A 59 -18.10 -19.26 38.77
N GLN A 60 -19.43 -19.38 38.64
CA GLN A 60 -20.38 -19.59 39.74
C GLN A 60 -20.19 -18.60 40.91
N ARG A 61 -19.89 -17.34 40.59
CA ARG A 61 -19.75 -16.26 41.58
C ARG A 61 -20.87 -15.23 41.42
N ILE A 62 -21.14 -14.47 42.47
CA ILE A 62 -22.05 -13.32 42.40
C ILE A 62 -21.40 -12.28 41.49
N GLY A 63 -22.09 -11.90 40.42
CA GLY A 63 -21.59 -10.99 39.38
C GLY A 63 -21.75 -9.50 39.74
N PRO A 64 -21.95 -8.62 38.75
CA PRO A 64 -22.07 -7.18 38.97
C PRO A 64 -23.28 -6.79 39.84
N GLU A 65 -24.24 -7.70 40.04
CA GLU A 65 -25.44 -7.53 40.88
C GLU A 65 -25.16 -7.17 42.35
N TYR A 66 -23.93 -7.34 42.83
CA TYR A 66 -23.55 -6.92 44.19
C TYR A 66 -23.70 -5.41 44.42
N ALA A 67 -23.51 -4.59 43.38
CA ALA A 67 -23.51 -3.13 43.46
C ALA A 67 -24.72 -2.53 42.72
N GLY A 68 -25.93 -2.81 43.21
CA GLY A 68 -27.18 -2.19 42.74
C GLY A 68 -28.08 -3.10 41.90
N PRO A 69 -29.30 -2.65 41.55
CA PRO A 69 -30.26 -3.47 40.79
C PRO A 69 -29.66 -3.85 39.42
N LEU A 70 -29.63 -5.14 39.13
CA LEU A 70 -29.01 -5.76 37.96
C LEU A 70 -27.50 -5.46 37.79
N GLY A 71 -26.83 -4.74 38.69
CA GLY A 71 -25.41 -4.39 38.56
C GLY A 71 -25.07 -3.25 37.59
N ILE A 72 -26.09 -2.51 37.11
CA ILE A 72 -25.92 -1.36 36.18
C ILE A 72 -25.17 -0.20 36.84
N LEU A 73 -25.38 0.01 38.16
CA LEU A 73 -24.70 1.08 38.90
C LEU A 73 -23.18 0.86 38.95
N GLN A 74 -22.70 -0.38 38.89
CA GLN A 74 -21.26 -0.67 38.82
C GLN A 74 -20.64 -0.20 37.50
N ALA A 75 -21.32 -0.42 36.37
CA ALA A 75 -20.84 0.04 35.06
C ALA A 75 -20.79 1.58 34.99
N LEU A 76 -21.79 2.25 35.54
CA LEU A 76 -21.81 3.72 35.67
C LEU A 76 -20.73 4.23 36.64
N ALA A 77 -20.50 3.54 37.76
CA ALA A 77 -19.45 3.88 38.72
C ALA A 77 -18.05 3.72 38.11
N ASP A 78 -17.81 2.67 37.33
CA ASP A 78 -16.55 2.47 36.62
C ASP A 78 -16.36 3.54 35.54
N GLY A 79 -17.39 3.84 34.75
CA GLY A 79 -17.35 4.91 33.74
C GLY A 79 -17.06 6.29 34.34
N THR A 80 -17.69 6.62 35.48
CA THR A 80 -17.44 7.89 36.19
C THR A 80 -16.06 7.93 36.83
N LYS A 81 -15.61 6.85 37.49
CA LYS A 81 -14.26 6.74 38.08
C LYS A 81 -13.16 6.98 37.05
N LEU A 82 -13.38 6.55 35.80
CA LEU A 82 -12.43 6.73 34.72
C LEU A 82 -12.30 8.19 34.26
N LEU A 83 -13.35 9.01 34.35
CA LEU A 83 -13.31 10.44 34.02
C LEU A 83 -12.51 11.27 35.04
N PHE A 84 -12.40 10.79 36.28
CA PHE A 84 -11.71 11.50 37.36
C PHE A 84 -10.28 11.02 37.62
N LYS A 85 -9.71 10.18 36.74
CA LYS A 85 -8.37 9.63 36.92
C LYS A 85 -7.29 10.66 36.55
N GLU A 86 -6.21 10.69 37.34
CA GLU A 86 -5.11 11.65 37.16
C GLU A 86 -4.24 11.32 35.94
N ASN A 87 -3.64 12.35 35.34
CA ASN A 87 -2.73 12.21 34.22
C ASN A 87 -1.27 12.12 34.72
N LEU A 88 -0.62 10.98 34.47
CA LEU A 88 0.79 10.76 34.79
C LEU A 88 1.57 10.58 33.49
N LEU A 89 2.52 11.48 33.24
CA LEU A 89 3.47 11.37 32.13
C LEU A 89 4.81 10.87 32.66
N PRO A 90 5.37 9.77 32.12
CA PRO A 90 6.66 9.26 32.57
C PRO A 90 7.76 10.27 32.25
N SER A 91 8.52 10.69 33.27
CA SER A 91 9.58 11.71 33.14
C SER A 91 10.69 11.35 32.15
N ARG A 92 10.86 10.07 31.84
CA ARG A 92 11.85 9.54 30.88
C ARG A 92 11.24 9.15 29.54
N GLY A 93 9.91 9.21 29.38
CA GLY A 93 9.22 8.86 28.13
C GLY A 93 9.31 9.94 27.07
N ASP A 94 9.09 9.57 25.81
CA ASP A 94 8.89 10.54 24.74
C ASP A 94 7.44 11.04 24.77
N ALA A 95 7.24 12.27 25.27
CA ALA A 95 5.92 12.85 25.46
C ALA A 95 5.09 12.91 24.15
N ARG A 96 5.72 13.03 22.98
CA ARG A 96 5.01 13.06 21.69
C ARG A 96 4.54 11.67 21.30
N LEU A 97 5.42 10.67 21.39
CA LEU A 97 5.03 9.29 21.06
C LEU A 97 4.03 8.71 22.06
N PHE A 98 4.21 9.03 23.34
CA PHE A 98 3.31 8.63 24.42
C PHE A 98 1.89 9.19 24.24
N SER A 99 1.74 10.41 23.72
CA SER A 99 0.42 10.99 23.44
C SER A 99 -0.17 10.55 22.09
N ILE A 100 0.66 10.46 21.05
CA ILE A 100 0.20 10.14 19.68
C ILE A 100 -0.16 8.67 19.52
N GLY A 101 0.61 7.75 20.11
CA GLY A 101 0.44 6.30 19.91
C GLY A 101 -0.99 5.82 20.18
N PRO A 102 -1.55 6.06 21.36
CA PRO A 102 -2.92 5.64 21.64
C PRO A 102 -3.98 6.48 20.92
N SER A 103 -3.67 7.73 20.53
CA SER A 103 -4.57 8.54 19.69
C SER A 103 -4.77 7.91 18.30
N ILE A 104 -3.70 7.36 17.71
CA ILE A 104 -3.74 6.68 16.40
C ILE A 104 -4.68 5.46 16.46
N ALA A 105 -4.59 4.66 17.53
CA ALA A 105 -5.44 3.49 17.71
C ALA A 105 -6.92 3.88 17.89
N VAL A 106 -7.23 4.92 18.66
CA VAL A 106 -8.62 5.37 18.84
C VAL A 106 -9.19 5.97 17.55
N ILE A 107 -8.43 6.81 16.86
CA ILE A 107 -8.86 7.44 15.61
C ILE A 107 -9.13 6.39 14.54
N SER A 108 -8.26 5.37 14.40
CA SER A 108 -8.51 4.29 13.45
C SER A 108 -9.81 3.56 13.79
N ILE A 109 -10.05 3.22 15.04
CA ILE A 109 -11.29 2.51 15.39
C ILE A 109 -12.53 3.39 15.12
N LEU A 110 -12.51 4.68 15.46
CA LEU A 110 -13.60 5.61 15.14
C LEU A 110 -13.86 5.72 13.63
N LEU A 111 -12.79 5.81 12.83
CA LEU A 111 -12.90 5.83 11.37
C LEU A 111 -13.51 4.54 10.82
N SER A 112 -13.26 3.39 11.46
CA SER A 112 -13.82 2.11 11.02
C SER A 112 -15.35 2.05 11.11
N TYR A 113 -15.97 2.77 12.06
CA TYR A 113 -17.43 2.87 12.17
C TYR A 113 -18.10 3.69 11.05
N SER A 114 -17.34 4.49 10.30
CA SER A 114 -17.90 5.29 9.21
C SER A 114 -18.55 4.44 8.11
N VAL A 115 -18.07 3.20 7.95
CA VAL A 115 -18.48 2.31 6.87
C VAL A 115 -19.45 1.22 7.35
N ILE A 116 -19.71 1.14 8.65
CA ILE A 116 -20.58 0.09 9.21
C ILE A 116 -22.05 0.59 9.16
N PRO A 117 -22.97 -0.14 8.49
CA PRO A 117 -24.38 0.21 8.51
C PRO A 117 -25.05 -0.16 9.84
N PHE A 118 -25.62 0.81 10.54
CA PHE A 118 -26.35 0.61 11.80
C PHE A 118 -27.86 0.39 11.61
N GLY A 119 -28.38 0.47 10.37
CA GLY A 119 -29.79 0.25 10.05
C GLY A 119 -30.11 0.47 8.57
N TYR A 120 -31.38 0.30 8.17
CA TYR A 120 -31.84 0.32 6.76
C TYR A 120 -31.50 1.61 5.98
N ARG A 121 -31.11 2.69 6.67
CA ARG A 121 -30.55 3.95 6.11
C ARG A 121 -29.54 4.66 7.03
N LEU A 122 -29.01 3.96 8.05
CA LEU A 122 -28.12 4.55 9.05
C LEU A 122 -26.67 4.13 8.76
N VAL A 123 -26.05 4.74 7.76
CA VAL A 123 -24.64 4.55 7.39
C VAL A 123 -24.02 5.93 7.25
N LEU A 124 -22.82 6.14 7.80
CA LEU A 124 -22.14 7.44 7.67
C LEU A 124 -21.57 7.60 6.25
N ALA A 125 -21.00 6.55 5.68
CA ALA A 125 -20.49 6.51 4.30
C ALA A 125 -20.75 5.14 3.66
N ASP A 126 -21.54 5.11 2.60
CA ASP A 126 -21.69 3.92 1.74
C ASP A 126 -20.63 3.97 0.64
N LEU A 127 -19.56 3.21 0.83
CA LEU A 127 -18.43 3.16 -0.09
C LEU A 127 -18.42 1.81 -0.82
N THR A 128 -18.18 1.84 -2.13
CA THR A 128 -17.98 0.65 -2.95
C THR A 128 -16.87 -0.25 -2.40
N ILE A 129 -15.83 0.36 -1.82
CA ILE A 129 -14.64 -0.28 -1.22
C ILE A 129 -14.82 -0.48 0.30
N GLY A 130 -16.06 -0.46 0.81
CA GLY A 130 -16.31 -0.30 2.24
C GLY A 130 -15.64 -1.34 3.15
N VAL A 131 -15.72 -2.62 2.79
CA VAL A 131 -15.05 -3.71 3.52
C VAL A 131 -13.53 -3.54 3.54
N PHE A 132 -12.93 -3.13 2.42
CA PHE A 132 -11.50 -2.90 2.33
C PHE A 132 -11.06 -1.70 3.15
N LEU A 133 -11.83 -0.60 3.14
CA LEU A 133 -11.52 0.56 3.96
C LEU A 133 -11.59 0.20 5.45
N TRP A 134 -12.61 -0.57 5.86
CA TRP A 134 -12.75 -1.04 7.24
C TRP A 134 -11.53 -1.86 7.69
N ILE A 135 -11.09 -2.80 6.85
CA ILE A 135 -9.89 -3.61 7.06
C ILE A 135 -8.60 -2.76 7.03
N ALA A 136 -8.49 -1.80 6.11
CA ALA A 136 -7.29 -0.97 5.99
C ALA A 136 -7.12 -0.07 7.23
N ILE A 137 -8.23 0.46 7.74
CA ILE A 137 -8.25 1.27 8.94
C ILE A 137 -7.94 0.41 10.19
N SER A 138 -8.42 -0.85 10.26
CA SER A 138 -8.09 -1.73 11.39
C SER A 138 -6.60 -1.96 11.53
N SER A 139 -5.89 -2.11 10.40
CA SER A 139 -4.45 -2.43 10.37
C SER A 139 -3.55 -1.29 10.84
N ILE A 140 -4.11 -0.10 11.09
CA ILE A 140 -3.41 1.04 11.70
C ILE A 140 -3.31 0.88 13.23
N ALA A 141 -4.23 0.13 13.87
CA ALA A 141 -4.26 -0.01 15.33
C ALA A 141 -2.99 -0.65 15.94
N PRO A 142 -2.39 -1.72 15.37
CA PRO A 142 -1.13 -2.30 15.86
C PRO A 142 0.03 -1.28 15.91
N ILE A 143 0.04 -0.30 15.00
CA ILE A 143 1.06 0.75 14.98
C ILE A 143 0.92 1.65 16.21
N GLY A 144 -0.32 1.99 16.58
CA GLY A 144 -0.63 2.75 17.79
C GLY A 144 -0.19 2.02 19.07
N LEU A 145 -0.40 0.71 19.15
CA LEU A 145 0.01 -0.15 20.27
C LEU A 145 1.55 -0.25 20.41
N LEU A 146 2.27 -0.33 19.29
CA LEU A 146 3.74 -0.31 19.30
C LEU A 146 4.29 1.04 19.74
N MET A 147 3.69 2.13 19.22
CA MET A 147 4.08 3.49 19.59
C MET A 147 3.79 3.78 21.06
N SER A 148 2.69 3.26 21.60
CA SER A 148 2.31 3.48 23.00
C SER A 148 3.29 2.77 23.95
N GLY A 149 3.63 1.50 23.68
CA GLY A 149 4.61 0.75 24.46
C GLY A 149 6.03 1.33 24.37
N TYR A 150 6.42 1.87 23.22
CA TYR A 150 7.73 2.51 23.04
C TYR A 150 7.80 3.90 23.71
N GLY A 151 6.74 4.71 23.59
CA GLY A 151 6.67 6.07 24.11
C GLY A 151 6.84 6.16 25.63
N SER A 152 6.49 5.09 26.36
CA SER A 152 6.61 5.06 27.83
C SER A 152 8.05 4.96 28.33
N ASN A 153 8.99 4.53 27.46
CA ASN A 153 10.38 4.25 27.82
C ASN A 153 10.54 3.27 29.00
N ASN A 154 9.56 2.38 29.20
CA ASN A 154 9.62 1.28 30.13
C ASN A 154 9.76 -0.05 29.36
N LYS A 155 10.70 -0.89 29.78
CA LYS A 155 10.97 -2.20 29.16
C LYS A 155 9.75 -3.12 29.18
N TYR A 156 8.96 -3.07 30.25
CA TYR A 156 7.77 -3.91 30.41
C TYR A 156 6.63 -3.48 29.48
N SER A 157 6.36 -2.16 29.39
CA SER A 157 5.36 -1.64 28.45
C SER A 157 5.74 -1.89 27.00
N PHE A 158 7.03 -1.78 26.67
CA PHE A 158 7.52 -2.07 25.32
C PHE A 158 7.34 -3.55 24.95
N LEU A 159 7.65 -4.46 25.87
CA LEU A 159 7.43 -5.90 25.67
C LEU A 159 5.94 -6.24 25.56
N GLY A 160 5.09 -5.64 26.38
CA GLY A 160 3.62 -5.77 26.28
C GLY A 160 3.11 -5.28 24.94
N GLY A 161 3.57 -4.12 24.45
CA GLY A 161 3.10 -3.52 23.19
C GLY A 161 3.55 -4.32 21.97
N LEU A 162 4.73 -4.91 22.06
CA LEU A 162 5.23 -5.87 21.07
C LEU A 162 4.39 -7.14 21.00
N ARG A 163 3.98 -7.70 22.16
CA ARG A 163 3.12 -8.89 22.21
C ARG A 163 1.72 -8.59 21.67
N ALA A 164 1.14 -7.47 22.10
CA ALA A 164 -0.15 -6.96 21.64
C ALA A 164 -0.19 -6.80 20.11
N ALA A 165 0.79 -6.07 19.56
CA ALA A 165 0.86 -5.87 18.11
C ALA A 165 1.12 -7.17 17.34
N ALA A 166 1.98 -8.06 17.86
CA ALA A 166 2.22 -9.35 17.21
C ALA A 166 0.95 -10.21 17.18
N GLN A 167 0.19 -10.22 18.27
CA GLN A 167 -1.08 -10.93 18.37
C GLN A 167 -2.13 -10.33 17.44
N SER A 168 -2.39 -9.03 17.53
CA SER A 168 -3.33 -8.32 16.67
C SER A 168 -3.06 -8.58 15.18
N ILE A 169 -1.81 -8.41 14.73
CA ILE A 169 -1.41 -8.70 13.33
C ILE A 169 -1.63 -10.17 12.95
N SER A 170 -1.35 -11.10 13.86
CA SER A 170 -1.47 -12.54 13.58
C SER A 170 -2.92 -12.97 13.36
N TYR A 171 -3.86 -12.35 14.06
CA TYR A 171 -5.29 -12.70 14.01
C TYR A 171 -6.11 -11.79 13.07
N GLU A 172 -5.58 -10.62 12.72
CA GLU A 172 -6.16 -9.76 11.68
C GLU A 172 -6.13 -10.43 10.31
N ILE A 173 -5.07 -11.16 9.95
CA ILE A 173 -4.97 -11.84 8.64
C ILE A 173 -6.08 -12.91 8.47
N PRO A 174 -6.29 -13.87 9.39
CA PRO A 174 -7.43 -14.78 9.31
C PRO A 174 -8.79 -14.07 9.30
N LEU A 175 -8.96 -13.04 10.12
CA LEU A 175 -10.21 -12.27 10.20
C LEU A 175 -10.55 -11.61 8.87
N THR A 176 -9.57 -10.95 8.25
CA THR A 176 -9.71 -10.28 6.96
C THR A 176 -10.02 -11.26 5.84
N LEU A 177 -9.36 -12.43 5.81
CA LEU A 177 -9.66 -13.49 4.85
C LEU A 177 -11.09 -14.02 4.97
N CYS A 178 -11.61 -14.17 6.20
CA CYS A 178 -13.01 -14.57 6.42
C CYS A 178 -13.98 -13.52 5.87
N VAL A 179 -13.74 -12.25 6.16
CA VAL A 179 -14.60 -11.15 5.69
C VAL A 179 -14.54 -11.00 4.16
N LEU A 180 -13.35 -11.11 3.56
CA LEU A 180 -13.16 -11.01 2.12
C LEU A 180 -13.83 -12.14 1.35
N SER A 181 -13.83 -13.35 1.91
CA SER A 181 -14.52 -14.48 1.30
C SER A 181 -16.05 -14.29 1.20
N ILE A 182 -16.64 -13.46 2.06
CA ILE A 182 -18.05 -13.06 1.98
C ILE A 182 -18.24 -12.01 0.90
N SER A 183 -17.38 -10.99 0.86
CA SER A 183 -17.41 -9.97 -0.20
C SER A 183 -17.26 -10.59 -1.59
N LEU A 184 -16.34 -11.56 -1.74
CA LEU A 184 -16.14 -12.35 -2.95
C LEU A 184 -17.42 -13.00 -3.48
N ARG A 185 -18.29 -13.46 -2.58
CA ARG A 185 -19.54 -14.13 -2.96
C ARG A 185 -20.62 -13.15 -3.41
N VAL A 186 -20.68 -11.98 -2.77
CA VAL A 186 -21.63 -10.92 -3.14
C VAL A 186 -21.18 -10.18 -4.41
N ILE A 187 -19.91 -10.36 -4.83
CA ILE A 187 -19.25 -9.68 -5.97
C ILE A 187 -19.16 -8.15 -5.74
N ARG A 188 -19.56 -7.69 -4.55
CA ARG A 188 -19.51 -6.29 -4.11
C ARG A 188 -18.77 -6.20 -2.78
N SER A 189 -18.06 -5.10 -2.59
CA SER A 189 -17.28 -4.81 -1.39
C SER A 189 -17.87 -3.73 -0.49
N SER A 190 -19.06 -3.22 -0.82
CA SER A 190 -19.80 -2.37 0.10
C SER A 190 -20.37 -3.21 1.23
N THR A 191 -20.35 -2.66 2.43
CA THR A 191 -20.93 -3.28 3.63
C THR A 191 -22.46 -3.31 3.55
N VAL A 192 -23.07 -2.32 2.87
CA VAL A 192 -24.51 -2.20 2.67
C VAL A 192 -25.03 -3.31 1.76
N ASP A 193 -24.37 -3.58 0.63
CA ASP A 193 -24.76 -4.64 -0.30
C ASP A 193 -24.70 -6.03 0.35
N ILE A 194 -23.71 -6.25 1.22
CA ILE A 194 -23.56 -7.51 1.96
C ILE A 194 -24.76 -7.74 2.88
N VAL A 195 -25.17 -6.70 3.62
CA VAL A 195 -26.33 -6.75 4.51
C VAL A 195 -27.63 -6.91 3.72
N GLU A 196 -27.79 -6.20 2.61
CA GLU A 196 -28.95 -6.32 1.74
C GLU A 196 -29.07 -7.75 1.17
N ALA A 197 -27.95 -8.34 0.72
CA ALA A 197 -27.89 -9.71 0.23
C ALA A 197 -28.27 -10.75 1.30
N GLN A 198 -27.99 -10.49 2.58
CA GLN A 198 -28.41 -11.34 3.71
C GLN A 198 -29.89 -11.17 4.04
N SER A 199 -30.42 -9.95 3.93
CA SER A 199 -31.82 -9.63 4.26
C SER A 199 -32.84 -10.35 3.36
N LYS A 200 -32.45 -10.65 2.11
CA LYS A 200 -33.31 -11.25 1.08
C LYS A 200 -33.93 -12.61 1.46
N TYR A 201 -33.31 -13.35 2.38
CA TYR A 201 -33.75 -14.69 2.80
C TYR A 201 -33.94 -14.85 4.32
N GLY A 202 -33.99 -13.74 5.08
CA GLY A 202 -34.17 -13.77 6.53
C GLY A 202 -33.08 -14.57 7.28
N PHE A 203 -33.46 -15.30 8.33
CA PHE A 203 -32.54 -16.11 9.16
C PHE A 203 -31.67 -17.10 8.37
N TRP A 204 -32.22 -17.71 7.31
CA TRP A 204 -31.49 -18.65 6.44
C TRP A 204 -30.61 -17.95 5.39
N GLY A 205 -30.76 -16.63 5.25
CA GLY A 205 -29.93 -15.77 4.42
C GLY A 205 -28.59 -15.38 5.06
N TRP A 206 -28.42 -15.63 6.35
CA TRP A 206 -27.24 -15.27 7.10
C TRP A 206 -25.98 -15.96 6.58
N ASN A 207 -24.88 -15.21 6.52
CA ASN A 207 -23.61 -15.75 6.05
C ASN A 207 -23.04 -16.81 7.02
N LEU A 208 -23.53 -16.86 8.26
CA LEU A 208 -23.24 -17.92 9.24
C LEU A 208 -23.45 -19.33 8.64
N TRP A 209 -24.62 -19.56 8.07
CA TRP A 209 -24.99 -20.87 7.52
C TRP A 209 -24.23 -21.19 6.23
N ARG A 210 -23.84 -20.13 5.52
CA ARG A 210 -23.19 -20.20 4.23
C ARG A 210 -21.69 -20.40 4.34
N GLN A 211 -21.07 -19.95 5.43
CA GLN A 211 -19.65 -20.07 5.68
C GLN A 211 -19.37 -20.38 7.17
N PRO A 212 -19.80 -21.56 7.66
CA PRO A 212 -19.70 -21.90 9.09
C PRO A 212 -18.25 -22.01 9.57
N ILE A 213 -17.35 -22.51 8.72
CA ILE A 213 -15.91 -22.60 9.03
C ILE A 213 -15.31 -21.19 9.13
N GLY A 214 -15.65 -20.31 8.20
CA GLY A 214 -15.20 -18.92 8.22
C GLY A 214 -15.72 -18.18 9.45
N PHE A 215 -16.97 -18.42 9.85
CA PHE A 215 -17.53 -17.85 11.07
C PHE A 215 -16.78 -18.31 12.33
N ILE A 216 -16.42 -19.59 12.44
CA ILE A 216 -15.66 -20.11 13.58
C ILE A 216 -14.26 -19.48 13.61
N ILE A 217 -13.58 -19.40 12.47
CA ILE A 217 -12.26 -18.76 12.37
C ILE A 217 -12.36 -17.28 12.71
N PHE A 218 -13.37 -16.58 12.18
CA PHE A 218 -13.65 -15.18 12.48
C PHE A 218 -13.90 -14.96 13.97
N LEU A 219 -14.74 -15.79 14.61
CA LEU A 219 -15.03 -15.73 16.04
C LEU A 219 -13.74 -15.90 16.88
N ILE A 220 -12.95 -16.95 16.59
CA ILE A 220 -11.68 -17.20 17.31
C ILE A 220 -10.70 -16.05 17.11
N SER A 221 -10.57 -15.56 15.87
CA SER A 221 -9.62 -14.49 15.54
C SER A 221 -10.04 -13.16 16.15
N SER A 222 -11.35 -12.88 16.18
CA SER A 222 -11.88 -11.68 16.83
C SER A 222 -11.67 -11.68 18.35
N LEU A 223 -11.84 -12.84 19.01
CA LEU A 223 -11.54 -12.99 20.45
C LEU A 223 -10.05 -12.78 20.74
N ALA A 224 -9.19 -13.29 19.85
CA ALA A 224 -7.76 -13.14 19.98
C ALA A 224 -7.27 -11.72 19.64
N GLU A 225 -7.87 -11.02 18.67
CA GLU A 225 -7.60 -9.60 18.39
C GLU A 225 -8.00 -8.71 19.57
N CYS A 226 -9.09 -9.06 20.28
CA CYS A 226 -9.57 -8.34 21.46
C CYS A 226 -8.82 -8.67 22.76
N GLU A 227 -7.72 -9.44 22.70
CA GLU A 227 -6.88 -9.82 23.84
C GLU A 227 -7.64 -10.56 24.97
N ARG A 228 -8.78 -11.21 24.65
CA ARG A 228 -9.62 -11.88 25.65
C ARG A 228 -9.25 -13.32 25.89
N LEU A 229 -9.52 -13.81 27.11
CA LEU A 229 -9.34 -15.20 27.50
C LEU A 229 -9.98 -16.16 26.47
N PRO A 230 -9.25 -17.18 26.00
CA PRO A 230 -7.98 -17.70 26.50
C PRO A 230 -6.70 -17.03 25.93
N PHE A 231 -6.81 -15.96 25.14
CA PHE A 231 -5.71 -15.32 24.39
C PHE A 231 -5.14 -14.06 25.08
N ASP A 232 -5.22 -13.95 26.40
CA ASP A 232 -4.78 -12.77 27.18
C ASP A 232 -3.24 -12.74 27.43
N LEU A 233 -2.44 -13.02 26.39
CA LEU A 233 -0.97 -13.03 26.44
C LEU A 233 -0.30 -11.65 26.62
N PRO A 234 -0.87 -10.54 26.12
CA PRO A 234 -0.26 -9.20 26.23
C PRO A 234 -0.36 -8.61 27.64
N GLU A 235 -1.44 -8.88 28.37
CA GLU A 235 -1.69 -8.33 29.71
C GLU A 235 -1.46 -9.31 30.85
N ALA A 236 -1.43 -10.62 30.53
CA ALA A 236 -1.19 -11.76 31.40
C ALA A 236 -0.77 -11.34 32.82
N GLU A 237 -1.76 -11.18 33.71
CA GLU A 237 -1.58 -10.57 35.04
C GLU A 237 -0.48 -11.25 35.87
N GLU A 238 -0.19 -12.52 35.57
CA GLU A 238 0.86 -13.32 36.20
C GLU A 238 2.28 -13.04 35.67
N GLU A 239 2.45 -12.50 34.46
CA GLU A 239 3.76 -12.22 33.82
C GLU A 239 4.06 -10.72 33.67
N LEU A 240 3.11 -9.96 33.10
CA LEU A 240 3.28 -8.56 32.71
C LEU A 240 2.03 -7.78 33.11
N VAL A 241 1.87 -7.50 34.42
CA VAL A 241 0.73 -6.76 34.98
C VAL A 241 0.37 -5.54 34.10
N ALA A 242 -0.78 -5.59 33.41
CA ALA A 242 -1.31 -4.56 32.52
C ALA A 242 -0.49 -4.26 31.23
N GLY A 243 0.41 -5.15 30.80
CA GLY A 243 1.03 -5.13 29.46
C GLY A 243 1.63 -3.78 29.02
N TYR A 244 1.23 -3.30 27.83
CA TYR A 244 1.61 -1.97 27.31
C TYR A 244 0.95 -0.81 28.04
N GLN A 245 -0.11 -1.07 28.79
CA GLN A 245 -0.91 -0.10 29.51
C GLN A 245 -0.31 0.30 30.87
N THR A 246 0.72 -0.41 31.32
CA THR A 246 1.45 -0.21 32.59
C THR A 246 1.71 1.25 32.99
N GLU A 247 2.02 2.13 32.04
CA GLU A 247 2.36 3.53 32.29
C GLU A 247 1.22 4.52 31.96
N TYR A 248 0.13 4.03 31.34
CA TYR A 248 -0.97 4.86 30.88
C TYR A 248 -2.06 5.02 31.93
N SER A 249 -2.38 6.28 32.24
CA SER A 249 -3.45 6.62 33.18
C SER A 249 -4.70 7.18 32.47
N VAL A 250 -4.54 8.16 31.55
CA VAL A 250 -5.60 8.84 30.75
C VAL A 250 -4.99 9.42 29.43
N LEU A 251 -5.77 9.61 28.35
CA LEU A 251 -5.34 10.24 27.07
C LEU A 251 -5.81 11.71 26.91
N TYR A 252 -5.05 12.50 26.12
CA TYR A 252 -5.30 13.88 25.72
C TYR A 252 -5.31 14.00 24.18
N LEU A 253 -6.43 14.40 23.57
CA LEU A 253 -6.53 14.69 22.14
C LEU A 253 -6.14 16.16 21.87
N GLY A 254 -5.01 16.39 21.18
CA GLY A 254 -4.76 17.64 20.46
C GLY A 254 -4.79 18.96 21.26
N GLY A 255 -4.41 18.95 22.54
CA GLY A 255 -4.32 20.19 23.35
C GLY A 255 -5.61 20.66 24.01
N TRP A 256 -6.68 19.85 24.02
CA TRP A 256 -7.93 20.16 24.74
C TRP A 256 -8.07 19.27 25.99
N ASN A 257 -8.43 19.87 27.14
CA ASN A 257 -8.72 19.22 28.43
C ASN A 257 -9.98 18.33 28.35
N LEU A 258 -9.97 17.26 27.56
CA LEU A 258 -11.03 16.26 27.49
C LEU A 258 -10.46 14.91 27.93
N SER A 259 -10.81 14.51 29.15
CA SER A 259 -10.46 13.24 29.78
C SER A 259 -11.28 12.11 29.15
N ILE A 260 -10.79 11.54 28.03
CA ILE A 260 -11.34 10.29 27.49
C ILE A 260 -10.39 9.15 27.94
N PRO A 261 -10.83 8.24 28.81
CA PRO A 261 -9.95 7.24 29.43
C PRO A 261 -9.56 6.13 28.45
N TYR A 262 -8.26 5.78 28.43
CA TYR A 262 -7.65 4.74 27.59
C TYR A 262 -8.10 3.30 27.97
N ILE A 263 -8.33 3.06 29.26
CA ILE A 263 -8.29 1.74 29.93
C ILE A 263 -9.47 0.81 29.57
N PHE A 264 -10.42 1.27 28.77
CA PHE A 264 -11.56 0.48 28.33
C PHE A 264 -12.03 0.87 26.93
N VAL A 265 -11.43 1.87 26.28
CA VAL A 265 -11.96 2.40 25.02
C VAL A 265 -11.32 1.73 23.80
N SER A 266 -10.03 1.43 23.76
CA SER A 266 -9.50 0.65 22.61
C SER A 266 -10.00 -0.80 22.64
N GLU A 267 -9.93 -1.48 23.78
CA GLU A 267 -10.39 -2.87 23.93
C GLU A 267 -11.90 -3.03 23.74
N ILE A 268 -12.75 -2.18 24.35
CA ILE A 268 -14.21 -2.31 24.15
C ILE A 268 -14.62 -1.79 22.77
N PHE A 269 -13.86 -0.89 22.14
CA PHE A 269 -14.14 -0.53 20.75
C PHE A 269 -13.67 -1.59 19.75
N ASP A 270 -12.61 -2.35 20.04
CA ASP A 270 -12.25 -3.56 19.27
C ASP A 270 -13.30 -4.65 19.47
N ILE A 271 -13.83 -4.83 20.69
CA ILE A 271 -14.99 -5.70 20.96
C ILE A 271 -16.22 -5.24 20.18
N ASN A 272 -16.52 -3.94 20.13
CA ASN A 272 -17.68 -3.43 19.37
C ASN A 272 -17.43 -3.43 17.86
N LYS A 273 -16.21 -3.29 17.38
CA LYS A 273 -15.85 -3.39 15.96
C LYS A 273 -15.93 -4.84 15.49
N ALA A 274 -15.40 -5.77 16.27
CA ALA A 274 -15.53 -7.20 16.08
C ALA A 274 -17.00 -7.63 16.19
N ALA A 275 -17.73 -7.22 17.22
CA ALA A 275 -19.13 -7.57 17.43
C ALA A 275 -20.07 -6.93 16.41
N ALA A 276 -19.87 -5.66 16.03
CA ALA A 276 -20.63 -5.02 14.96
C ALA A 276 -20.35 -5.68 13.62
N ALA A 277 -19.08 -6.01 13.31
CA ALA A 277 -18.74 -6.80 12.12
C ALA A 277 -19.34 -8.22 12.17
N GLN A 278 -19.34 -8.88 13.33
CA GLN A 278 -19.90 -10.22 13.54
C GLN A 278 -21.41 -10.25 13.34
N LEU A 279 -22.10 -9.27 13.93
CA LEU A 279 -23.55 -9.17 13.86
C LEU A 279 -24.03 -8.75 12.48
N LEU A 280 -23.19 -8.04 11.73
CA LEU A 280 -23.56 -7.45 10.46
C LEU A 280 -23.14 -8.33 9.27
N ILE A 281 -21.88 -8.75 9.21
CA ILE A 281 -21.31 -9.56 8.12
C ILE A 281 -21.83 -10.99 8.16
N TYR A 282 -22.04 -11.57 9.34
CA TYR A 282 -22.54 -12.94 9.49
C TYR A 282 -24.03 -13.02 9.83
N VAL A 283 -24.58 -12.04 10.56
CA VAL A 283 -25.92 -12.10 11.17
C VAL A 283 -26.87 -10.94 10.77
N GLY A 284 -26.57 -10.11 9.76
CA GLY A 284 -27.55 -9.24 9.06
C GLY A 284 -28.43 -8.24 9.85
N ALA A 285 -28.40 -8.13 11.19
CA ALA A 285 -29.22 -7.15 11.93
C ALA A 285 -28.83 -6.96 13.42
N ILE A 286 -28.70 -5.68 13.83
CA ILE A 286 -28.64 -5.19 15.23
C ILE A 286 -29.87 -5.58 16.07
N ASN A 287 -31.00 -5.86 15.40
CA ASN A 287 -32.26 -6.22 16.07
C ASN A 287 -32.17 -7.47 16.95
N VAL A 288 -31.25 -8.41 16.69
CA VAL A 288 -31.14 -9.64 17.49
C VAL A 288 -30.72 -9.35 18.93
N LEU A 289 -29.84 -8.38 19.16
CA LEU A 289 -29.35 -8.04 20.51
C LEU A 289 -30.40 -7.26 21.32
N ILE A 290 -31.19 -6.40 20.65
CA ILE A 290 -32.35 -5.73 21.26
C ILE A 290 -33.46 -6.75 21.56
N ILE A 291 -33.72 -7.69 20.65
CA ILE A 291 -34.68 -8.77 20.86
C ILE A 291 -34.23 -9.68 22.00
N PHE A 292 -32.93 -10.03 22.09
CA PHE A 292 -32.41 -10.86 23.17
C PHE A 292 -32.46 -10.13 24.52
N ALA A 293 -32.06 -8.85 24.56
CA ALA A 293 -32.14 -8.02 25.77
C ALA A 293 -33.59 -7.82 26.23
N VAL A 294 -34.54 -7.63 25.30
CA VAL A 294 -35.97 -7.52 25.61
C VAL A 294 -36.57 -8.86 26.03
N MET A 295 -36.14 -9.98 25.43
CA MET A 295 -36.56 -11.34 25.82
C MET A 295 -36.03 -11.75 27.19
N PHE A 296 -34.87 -11.23 27.60
CA PHE A 296 -34.28 -11.53 28.92
C PHE A 296 -34.84 -10.62 30.02
N MET A 297 -35.17 -9.36 29.70
CA MET A 297 -35.74 -8.41 30.67
C MET A 297 -37.23 -8.60 30.93
N ASN A 298 -38.01 -9.12 29.97
CA ASN A 298 -39.45 -9.33 30.13
C ASN A 298 -39.79 -10.82 30.18
N GLY A 299 -39.97 -11.34 31.39
CA GLY A 299 -40.78 -12.53 31.61
C GLY A 299 -42.15 -12.35 30.95
N SER A 300 -42.54 -13.37 30.19
CA SER A 300 -43.84 -13.60 29.51
C SER A 300 -44.90 -12.50 29.63
N GLU A 301 -45.35 -12.02 28.47
CA GLU A 301 -46.52 -11.15 28.20
C GLU A 301 -46.18 -9.70 27.87
N TYR A 302 -45.89 -9.40 26.59
CA TYR A 302 -46.35 -8.21 25.84
C TYR A 302 -45.89 -8.35 24.38
N TYR A 303 -46.51 -9.28 23.64
CA TYR A 303 -46.15 -9.58 22.23
C TYR A 303 -47.00 -8.83 21.19
N LYS A 304 -47.84 -7.85 21.57
CA LYS A 304 -48.84 -7.28 20.64
C LYS A 304 -48.69 -5.80 20.28
N ASP A 305 -47.84 -5.01 20.94
CA ASP A 305 -47.75 -3.56 20.69
C ASP A 305 -46.41 -3.08 20.10
N PHE A 306 -45.62 -3.97 19.51
CA PHE A 306 -44.32 -3.65 18.90
C PHE A 306 -44.41 -2.99 17.49
N HIS A 307 -45.57 -2.44 17.13
CA HIS A 307 -45.79 -1.69 15.88
C HIS A 307 -45.78 -0.17 16.06
N LEU A 308 -45.42 0.35 17.24
CA LEU A 308 -45.58 1.78 17.57
C LEU A 308 -44.29 2.50 18.01
N TRP A 309 -43.13 2.04 17.55
CA TRP A 309 -41.86 2.81 17.63
C TRP A 309 -41.26 3.17 16.26
N THR A 310 -42.12 3.25 15.23
CA THR A 310 -41.86 4.01 13.99
C THR A 310 -42.35 5.45 14.17
N ILE A 311 -41.71 6.21 15.06
CA ILE A 311 -41.90 7.67 15.11
C ILE A 311 -40.51 8.28 14.99
N GLY A 312 -40.15 8.65 13.76
CA GLY A 312 -38.88 9.29 13.42
C GLY A 312 -38.56 9.43 11.93
N ASP A 313 -39.34 8.85 11.01
CA ASP A 313 -39.04 8.86 9.56
C ASP A 313 -39.55 10.09 8.79
N GLY A 314 -39.63 11.26 9.44
CA GLY A 314 -40.29 12.43 8.86
C GLY A 314 -39.41 13.56 8.33
N VAL A 315 -38.13 13.65 8.72
CA VAL A 315 -37.36 14.91 8.50
C VAL A 315 -35.96 14.70 7.93
N THR A 316 -35.50 13.46 7.78
CA THR A 316 -34.14 13.15 7.28
C THR A 316 -34.08 12.91 5.76
N SER A 317 -35.21 12.69 5.08
CA SER A 317 -35.25 12.53 3.62
C SER A 317 -35.17 13.85 2.85
N VAL A 318 -35.48 14.99 3.49
CA VAL A 318 -35.45 16.32 2.87
C VAL A 318 -34.09 17.01 3.06
N LEU A 319 -33.32 16.61 4.08
CA LEU A 319 -32.04 17.24 4.41
C LEU A 319 -30.84 16.66 3.64
N ILE A 320 -30.97 15.44 3.12
CA ILE A 320 -29.91 14.78 2.33
C ILE A 320 -29.81 15.38 0.92
N ASP A 321 -30.93 15.80 0.33
CA ASP A 321 -30.95 16.54 -0.95
C ASP A 321 -30.31 17.94 -0.84
N THR A 322 -30.32 18.53 0.37
CA THR A 322 -29.60 19.79 0.66
C THR A 322 -28.15 19.57 1.07
N PHE A 323 -27.79 18.39 1.58
CA PHE A 323 -26.41 18.09 2.00
C PHE A 323 -25.50 17.84 0.79
N GLU A 324 -26.00 17.26 -0.30
CA GLU A 324 -25.22 17.13 -1.56
C GLU A 324 -24.99 18.48 -2.27
N LYS A 325 -25.96 19.41 -2.24
CA LYS A 325 -25.79 20.76 -2.81
C LYS A 325 -24.84 21.64 -1.99
N ILE A 326 -24.86 21.51 -0.66
CA ILE A 326 -24.01 22.31 0.23
C ILE A 326 -22.59 21.74 0.28
N LEU A 327 -22.38 20.43 0.15
CA LEU A 327 -21.04 19.84 0.06
C LEU A 327 -20.34 20.21 -1.26
N LEU A 328 -21.09 20.29 -2.37
CA LEU A 328 -20.57 20.79 -3.66
C LEU A 328 -20.28 22.29 -3.63
N GLU A 329 -21.13 23.12 -3.00
CA GLU A 329 -20.85 24.56 -2.84
C GLU A 329 -19.71 24.84 -1.86
N SER A 330 -19.53 24.05 -0.79
CA SER A 330 -18.45 24.24 0.19
C SER A 330 -17.09 23.68 -0.27
N ILE A 331 -17.06 22.71 -1.18
CA ILE A 331 -15.84 22.29 -1.91
C ILE A 331 -15.47 23.33 -2.99
N LEU A 332 -16.44 23.97 -3.64
CA LEU A 332 -16.20 25.13 -4.53
C LEU A 332 -15.78 26.40 -3.78
N PHE A 333 -16.16 26.53 -2.51
CA PHE A 333 -15.80 27.68 -1.66
C PHE A 333 -14.36 27.62 -1.14
N PHE A 334 -13.72 26.44 -1.09
CA PHE A 334 -12.31 26.31 -0.68
C PHE A 334 -11.28 26.60 -1.79
N PHE A 335 -11.73 26.83 -3.02
CA PHE A 335 -10.87 27.12 -4.18
C PHE A 335 -10.87 28.59 -4.65
N THR A 336 -11.50 29.51 -3.90
CA THR A 336 -11.52 30.92 -4.29
C THR A 336 -11.08 31.84 -3.16
N ASP A 337 -9.76 32.00 -3.02
CA ASP A 337 -9.22 33.20 -2.36
C ASP A 337 -8.50 34.10 -3.38
N LYS A 338 -9.31 34.91 -4.05
CA LYS A 338 -8.86 36.12 -4.76
C LYS A 338 -8.55 37.17 -3.70
N THR A 339 -7.29 37.29 -3.27
CA THR A 339 -6.64 38.57 -2.88
C THR A 339 -5.18 38.39 -2.43
N ARG A 340 -4.43 37.48 -3.06
CA ARG A 340 -2.95 37.52 -3.07
C ARG A 340 -2.36 37.47 -4.48
N ALA A 341 -3.15 37.92 -5.46
CA ALA A 341 -2.82 37.93 -6.89
C ALA A 341 -2.60 39.36 -7.44
N GLN A 342 -2.02 40.27 -6.66
CA GLN A 342 -1.77 41.65 -7.12
C GLN A 342 -0.35 42.20 -6.86
N ASN A 343 0.55 41.43 -6.22
CA ASN A 343 1.95 41.83 -6.01
C ASN A 343 3.00 40.87 -6.60
N ILE A 344 2.60 39.98 -7.53
CA ILE A 344 3.52 39.11 -8.31
C ILE A 344 3.39 39.44 -9.81
N LEU A 345 3.11 40.70 -10.13
CA LEU A 345 2.94 41.21 -11.50
C LEU A 345 4.20 41.89 -12.06
N SER A 346 5.31 41.89 -11.30
CA SER A 346 6.63 42.36 -11.77
C SER A 346 7.60 41.23 -12.13
N THR A 347 7.26 39.97 -11.84
CA THR A 347 8.01 38.76 -12.27
C THR A 347 7.38 38.02 -13.45
N GLY A 348 6.26 38.53 -13.97
CA GLY A 348 5.52 37.95 -15.10
C GLY A 348 6.18 38.14 -16.47
N PHE A 349 7.12 39.08 -16.61
CA PHE A 349 7.71 39.39 -17.92
C PHE A 349 8.71 38.33 -18.41
N PHE A 350 9.29 37.52 -17.51
CA PHE A 350 10.20 36.43 -17.88
C PHE A 350 9.44 35.10 -18.13
N LEU A 351 8.36 34.86 -17.39
CA LEU A 351 7.51 33.66 -17.52
C LEU A 351 6.64 33.67 -18.80
N VAL A 352 6.20 34.84 -19.26
CA VAL A 352 5.41 34.97 -20.50
C VAL A 352 6.25 34.69 -21.75
N GLN A 353 7.57 34.97 -21.72
CA GLN A 353 8.48 34.60 -22.80
C GLN A 353 8.77 33.09 -22.84
N VAL A 354 8.70 32.41 -21.69
CA VAL A 354 8.80 30.94 -21.61
C VAL A 354 7.49 30.28 -22.05
N TYR A 355 6.33 30.81 -21.61
CA TYR A 355 5.00 30.31 -21.98
C TYR A 355 4.72 30.38 -23.50
N LEU A 356 5.26 31.37 -24.19
CA LEU A 356 5.17 31.50 -25.65
C LEU A 356 6.07 30.53 -26.43
N VAL A 357 7.08 29.92 -25.80
CA VAL A 357 7.92 28.86 -26.42
C VAL A 357 7.30 27.47 -26.22
N PHE A 358 6.51 27.26 -25.16
CA PHE A 358 5.92 25.96 -24.81
C PHE A 358 4.51 25.68 -25.37
N THR A 359 3.87 26.64 -26.04
CA THR A 359 2.49 26.54 -26.55
C THR A 359 2.38 26.03 -27.99
N THR A 360 3.48 25.59 -28.61
CA THR A 360 3.43 24.90 -29.90
C THR A 360 3.20 23.40 -29.69
N ASN A 361 2.21 22.83 -30.38
CA ASN A 361 1.87 21.38 -30.45
C ASN A 361 3.00 20.45 -30.96
N TYR A 362 4.27 20.86 -30.88
CA TYR A 362 5.44 20.15 -31.38
C TYR A 362 6.61 20.19 -30.40
N PHE A 363 6.35 20.30 -29.08
CA PHE A 363 7.43 20.18 -28.10
C PHE A 363 7.72 18.69 -27.81
N PRO A 364 8.98 18.23 -27.99
CA PRO A 364 9.32 16.82 -27.84
C PRO A 364 9.55 16.45 -26.36
N TRP A 365 8.45 16.41 -25.60
CA TRP A 365 8.45 16.13 -24.17
C TRP A 365 9.17 14.83 -23.82
N LEU A 366 8.83 13.72 -24.50
CA LEU A 366 9.39 12.41 -24.19
C LEU A 366 10.85 12.30 -24.56
N THR A 367 11.22 12.79 -25.75
CA THR A 367 12.62 12.80 -26.15
C THR A 367 13.48 13.62 -25.19
N ILE A 368 12.98 14.73 -24.67
CA ILE A 368 13.69 15.52 -23.66
C ILE A 368 13.79 14.74 -22.35
N ILE A 369 12.70 14.16 -21.84
CA ILE A 369 12.72 13.35 -20.62
C ILE A 369 13.75 12.21 -20.74
N VAL A 370 13.80 11.52 -21.88
CA VAL A 370 14.74 10.41 -22.10
C VAL A 370 16.18 10.91 -22.23
N ILE A 371 16.47 11.98 -22.95
CA ILE A 371 17.85 12.41 -23.27
C ILE A 371 18.47 13.27 -22.16
N LEU A 372 17.67 14.09 -21.47
CA LEU A 372 18.12 15.00 -20.41
C LEU A 372 19.07 14.37 -19.39
N PRO A 373 18.83 13.16 -18.85
CA PRO A 373 19.62 12.64 -17.73
C PRO A 373 21.02 12.22 -18.20
N ILE A 374 21.11 11.56 -19.36
CA ILE A 374 22.39 11.21 -19.97
C ILE A 374 23.16 12.46 -20.39
N PHE A 375 22.48 13.42 -21.02
CA PHE A 375 23.10 14.66 -21.44
C PHE A 375 23.66 15.44 -20.23
N ALA A 376 22.82 15.65 -19.21
CA ALA A 376 23.22 16.34 -17.99
C ALA A 376 24.27 15.55 -17.18
N GLY A 377 24.23 14.22 -17.23
CA GLY A 377 25.24 13.34 -16.66
C GLY A 377 26.60 13.49 -17.35
N SER A 378 26.64 13.63 -18.68
CA SER A 378 27.89 13.87 -19.42
C SER A 378 28.55 15.19 -19.01
N LEU A 379 27.75 16.20 -18.66
CA LEU A 379 28.25 17.50 -18.18
C LEU A 379 28.98 17.41 -16.83
N ILE A 380 28.78 16.34 -16.04
CA ILE A 380 29.48 16.12 -14.77
C ILE A 380 31.00 16.06 -14.96
N PHE A 381 31.47 15.57 -16.11
CA PHE A 381 32.90 15.46 -16.38
C PHE A 381 33.60 16.82 -16.55
N PHE A 382 32.86 17.87 -16.89
CA PHE A 382 33.37 19.24 -17.00
C PHE A 382 33.35 20.01 -15.66
N LEU A 383 32.69 19.48 -14.62
CA LEU A 383 32.65 20.12 -13.31
C LEU A 383 34.02 20.05 -12.60
N PRO A 384 34.38 21.07 -11.80
CA PRO A 384 35.68 21.15 -11.13
C PRO A 384 35.89 19.95 -10.19
N HIS A 385 37.08 19.34 -10.28
CA HIS A 385 37.41 18.10 -9.58
C HIS A 385 37.39 18.21 -8.04
N ARG A 386 37.46 19.43 -7.49
CA ARG A 386 37.69 19.69 -6.05
C ARG A 386 36.43 19.63 -5.16
N GLY A 387 35.28 19.14 -5.63
CA GLY A 387 34.06 19.13 -4.80
C GLY A 387 33.08 17.98 -5.04
N ASN A 388 33.17 16.90 -4.25
CA ASN A 388 32.13 15.85 -4.20
C ASN A 388 30.73 16.42 -3.88
N ARG A 389 30.67 17.51 -3.11
CA ARG A 389 29.42 18.17 -2.73
C ARG A 389 28.71 18.80 -3.92
N VAL A 390 29.45 19.43 -4.84
CA VAL A 390 28.88 20.09 -6.03
C VAL A 390 28.25 19.05 -6.95
N ILE A 391 28.97 17.95 -7.22
CA ILE A 391 28.49 16.88 -8.10
C ILE A 391 27.21 16.22 -7.56
N ARG A 392 27.14 15.97 -6.24
CA ARG A 392 25.95 15.37 -5.60
C ARG A 392 24.74 16.29 -5.65
N TRP A 393 24.91 17.58 -5.40
CA TRP A 393 23.81 18.54 -5.50
C TRP A 393 23.36 18.71 -6.95
N TYR A 394 24.30 18.72 -7.88
CA TYR A 394 24.00 18.79 -9.31
C TYR A 394 23.16 17.61 -9.77
N THR A 395 23.51 16.38 -9.37
CA THR A 395 22.70 15.20 -9.74
C THR A 395 21.32 15.18 -9.11
N ILE A 396 21.21 15.52 -7.83
CA ILE A 396 19.91 15.63 -7.16
C ILE A 396 19.05 16.70 -7.85
N PHE A 397 19.63 17.84 -8.21
CA PHE A 397 18.93 18.90 -8.94
C PHE A 397 18.39 18.40 -10.28
N ILE A 398 19.19 17.69 -11.07
CA ILE A 398 18.75 17.10 -12.34
C ILE A 398 17.61 16.12 -12.11
N CYS A 399 17.77 15.18 -11.17
CA CYS A 399 16.74 14.17 -10.94
C CYS A 399 15.42 14.80 -10.48
N ILE A 400 15.47 15.82 -9.60
CA ILE A 400 14.27 16.54 -9.17
C ILE A 400 13.65 17.30 -10.33
N PHE A 401 14.47 18.01 -11.12
CA PHE A 401 14.00 18.74 -12.30
C PHE A 401 13.31 17.81 -13.30
N GLU A 402 13.88 16.64 -13.54
CA GLU A 402 13.32 15.63 -14.41
C GLU A 402 12.05 15.00 -13.86
N LEU A 403 11.99 14.67 -12.57
CA LEU A 403 10.76 14.20 -11.92
C LEU A 403 9.64 15.23 -11.99
N LEU A 404 9.97 16.52 -11.82
CA LEU A 404 9.00 17.61 -12.00
C LEU A 404 8.57 17.75 -13.46
N LEU A 405 9.48 17.56 -14.41
CA LEU A 405 9.18 17.58 -15.84
C LEU A 405 8.24 16.43 -16.22
N THR A 406 8.52 15.20 -15.77
CA THR A 406 7.65 14.05 -16.02
C THR A 406 6.28 14.23 -15.38
N ALA A 407 6.22 14.69 -14.12
CA ALA A 407 4.97 14.99 -13.44
C ALA A 407 4.17 16.11 -14.15
N TYR A 408 4.85 17.16 -14.63
CA TYR A 408 4.22 18.24 -15.38
C TYR A 408 3.62 17.72 -16.69
N THR A 409 4.39 16.94 -17.47
CA THR A 409 3.90 16.37 -18.73
C THR A 409 2.68 15.50 -18.53
N PHE A 410 2.69 14.70 -17.46
CA PHE A 410 1.57 13.84 -17.12
C PHE A 410 0.33 14.64 -16.71
N CYS A 411 0.46 15.63 -15.81
CA CYS A 411 -0.70 16.38 -15.31
C CYS A 411 -1.41 17.24 -16.37
N TYR A 412 -0.69 17.74 -17.38
CA TYR A 412 -1.25 18.68 -18.35
C TYR A 412 -1.49 18.09 -19.75
N HIS A 413 -0.73 17.07 -20.15
CA HIS A 413 -0.78 16.53 -21.51
C HIS A 413 -1.25 15.08 -21.59
N PHE A 414 -1.35 14.36 -20.48
CA PHE A 414 -1.87 13.00 -20.47
C PHE A 414 -3.35 12.98 -20.08
N GLN A 415 -4.19 12.36 -20.91
CA GLN A 415 -5.62 12.17 -20.66
C GLN A 415 -5.83 10.74 -20.15
N THR A 416 -6.40 10.58 -18.95
CA THR A 416 -6.60 9.25 -18.35
C THR A 416 -7.60 8.39 -19.11
N ASP A 417 -8.60 9.01 -19.72
CA ASP A 417 -9.76 8.33 -20.29
C ASP A 417 -9.53 7.80 -21.73
N ASP A 418 -8.37 8.11 -22.34
CA ASP A 418 -8.04 7.65 -23.69
C ASP A 418 -7.08 6.45 -23.64
N PRO A 419 -7.52 5.24 -24.05
CA PRO A 419 -6.70 4.03 -24.03
C PRO A 419 -5.62 3.98 -25.12
N LEU A 420 -5.62 4.93 -26.06
CA LEU A 420 -4.61 5.02 -27.11
C LEU A 420 -3.25 5.48 -26.56
N ILE A 421 -2.19 5.20 -27.32
CA ILE A 421 -0.86 5.68 -26.96
C ILE A 421 -0.79 7.19 -27.20
N GLN A 422 -0.44 7.94 -26.18
CA GLN A 422 -0.36 9.40 -26.16
C GLN A 422 1.09 9.88 -26.21
N LEU A 423 1.28 11.20 -26.36
CA LEU A 423 2.59 11.85 -26.46
C LEU A 423 3.47 11.21 -27.55
N MET A 424 2.87 10.89 -28.70
CA MET A 424 3.57 10.21 -29.78
C MET A 424 4.64 11.11 -30.41
N GLU A 425 5.86 10.61 -30.47
CA GLU A 425 6.98 11.27 -31.15
C GLU A 425 7.61 10.26 -32.11
N ASP A 426 7.78 10.64 -33.38
CA ASP A 426 8.38 9.78 -34.41
C ASP A 426 9.44 10.56 -35.20
N TYR A 427 10.72 10.24 -34.97
CA TYR A 427 11.84 10.78 -35.73
C TYR A 427 12.59 9.69 -36.47
N LYS A 428 12.79 9.85 -37.77
CA LYS A 428 13.57 8.90 -38.57
C LYS A 428 15.05 8.96 -38.19
N TRP A 429 15.63 7.84 -37.74
CA TRP A 429 17.02 7.77 -37.31
C TRP A 429 17.92 7.11 -38.38
N ILE A 430 17.62 5.86 -38.77
CA ILE A 430 18.40 5.13 -39.79
C ILE A 430 17.49 4.62 -40.89
N GLN A 431 17.74 5.08 -42.12
CA GLN A 431 16.89 4.83 -43.28
C GLN A 431 17.00 3.39 -43.84
N LEU A 432 18.12 2.69 -43.60
CA LEU A 432 18.35 1.33 -44.11
C LEU A 432 17.46 0.24 -43.48
N PHE A 433 17.03 0.43 -42.23
CA PHE A 433 16.27 -0.57 -41.46
C PHE A 433 14.87 -0.07 -41.04
N ASP A 434 14.41 1.05 -41.62
CA ASP A 434 13.26 1.82 -41.12
C ASP A 434 13.29 2.01 -39.59
N PHE A 435 14.49 2.27 -39.06
CA PHE A 435 14.69 2.46 -37.64
C PHE A 435 14.39 3.89 -37.25
N HIS A 436 13.40 4.06 -36.39
CA HIS A 436 12.89 5.35 -35.95
C HIS A 436 13.03 5.50 -34.44
N TRP A 437 13.30 6.72 -34.00
CA TRP A 437 13.17 7.13 -32.61
C TRP A 437 11.67 7.37 -32.32
N ARG A 438 10.95 6.27 -32.07
CA ARG A 438 9.52 6.28 -31.75
C ARG A 438 9.30 6.17 -30.25
N LEU A 439 8.77 7.23 -29.67
CA LEU A 439 8.37 7.26 -28.26
C LEU A 439 6.85 7.43 -28.15
N GLY A 440 6.29 6.93 -27.05
CA GLY A 440 4.92 7.20 -26.64
C GLY A 440 4.61 6.55 -25.30
N ILE A 441 3.54 7.03 -24.68
CA ILE A 441 3.12 6.63 -23.33
C ILE A 441 1.66 6.22 -23.36
N ASP A 442 1.31 5.17 -22.63
CA ASP A 442 -0.06 4.80 -22.33
C ASP A 442 -0.19 4.36 -20.86
N GLY A 443 -1.39 3.89 -20.48
CA GLY A 443 -1.71 3.45 -19.13
C GLY A 443 -0.75 2.42 -18.51
N LEU A 444 -0.15 1.53 -19.30
CA LEU A 444 0.82 0.55 -18.81
C LEU A 444 2.18 1.17 -18.48
N SER A 445 2.54 2.22 -19.22
CA SER A 445 3.88 2.79 -19.25
C SER A 445 4.07 3.89 -18.20
N ILE A 446 3.00 4.62 -17.88
CA ILE A 446 3.03 5.79 -16.97
C ILE A 446 3.48 5.41 -15.57
N GLY A 447 2.86 4.39 -14.99
CA GLY A 447 3.15 3.96 -13.61
C GLY A 447 4.64 3.66 -13.42
N PRO A 448 5.24 2.77 -14.25
CA PRO A 448 6.68 2.51 -14.24
C PRO A 448 7.56 3.74 -14.51
N ILE A 449 7.18 4.66 -15.39
CA ILE A 449 7.96 5.88 -15.68
C ILE A 449 7.99 6.81 -14.45
N LEU A 450 6.84 7.07 -13.83
CA LEU A 450 6.75 7.89 -12.61
C LEU A 450 7.49 7.23 -11.44
N LEU A 451 7.32 5.90 -11.28
CA LEU A 451 8.06 5.10 -10.31
C LEU A 451 9.57 5.22 -10.52
N THR A 452 10.02 5.16 -11.77
CA THR A 452 11.44 5.27 -12.14
C THR A 452 12.00 6.61 -11.68
N GLY A 453 11.34 7.72 -12.01
CA GLY A 453 11.79 9.05 -11.57
C GLY A 453 11.76 9.24 -10.06
N PHE A 454 10.76 8.70 -9.38
CA PHE A 454 10.66 8.80 -7.94
C PHE A 454 11.73 7.95 -7.22
N ILE A 455 12.00 6.73 -7.67
CA ILE A 455 13.00 5.87 -7.03
C ILE A 455 14.42 6.36 -7.38
N THR A 456 14.69 6.85 -8.59
CA THR A 456 16.02 7.35 -8.99
C THR A 456 16.40 8.61 -8.23
N THR A 457 15.47 9.55 -8.05
CA THR A 457 15.66 10.74 -7.19
C THR A 457 16.01 10.34 -5.76
N LEU A 458 15.26 9.40 -5.17
CA LEU A 458 15.55 8.92 -3.82
C LEU A 458 16.85 8.12 -3.74
N ALA A 459 17.18 7.32 -4.77
CA ALA A 459 18.41 6.53 -4.81
C ALA A 459 19.67 7.40 -4.91
N THR A 460 19.63 8.50 -5.67
CA THR A 460 20.74 9.47 -5.73
C THR A 460 20.91 10.20 -4.40
N LEU A 461 19.81 10.54 -3.71
CA LEU A 461 19.85 11.12 -2.37
C LEU A 461 20.36 10.12 -1.32
N ALA A 462 20.02 8.84 -1.46
CA ALA A 462 20.56 7.76 -0.64
C ALA A 462 22.07 7.55 -0.87
N ALA A 463 22.57 7.76 -2.09
CA ALA A 463 23.97 7.61 -2.45
C ALA A 463 24.92 8.69 -1.88
N TRP A 464 24.41 9.61 -1.06
CA TRP A 464 25.21 10.68 -0.47
C TRP A 464 26.49 10.24 0.26
N PRO A 465 26.56 9.07 0.93
CA PRO A 465 27.80 8.60 1.54
C PRO A 465 28.91 8.20 0.56
N VAL A 466 28.60 8.01 -0.73
CA VAL A 466 29.56 7.53 -1.74
C VAL A 466 30.59 8.63 -2.07
N THR A 467 31.84 8.45 -1.63
CA THR A 467 32.95 9.41 -1.85
C THR A 467 33.91 8.99 -2.95
N ARG A 468 34.06 7.68 -3.17
CA ARG A 468 34.94 7.11 -4.20
C ARG A 468 34.37 7.39 -5.59
N ASP A 469 35.19 8.00 -6.45
CA ASP A 469 34.89 8.26 -7.87
C ASP A 469 33.48 8.82 -8.11
N SER A 470 33.11 9.82 -7.32
CA SER A 470 31.76 10.40 -7.28
C SER A 470 31.23 10.87 -8.64
N ARG A 471 32.10 11.33 -9.55
CA ARG A 471 31.73 11.73 -10.92
C ARG A 471 31.18 10.55 -11.72
N LEU A 472 31.93 9.44 -11.73
CA LEU A 472 31.54 8.25 -12.48
C LEU A 472 30.29 7.62 -11.86
N PHE A 473 30.23 7.51 -10.53
CA PHE A 473 29.05 6.99 -9.85
C PHE A 473 27.77 7.73 -10.26
N ASN A 474 27.81 9.06 -10.19
CA ASN A 474 26.66 9.91 -10.48
C ASN A 474 26.29 9.93 -11.98
N PHE A 475 27.29 9.91 -12.87
CA PHE A 475 27.06 9.72 -14.30
C PHE A 475 26.33 8.41 -14.59
N LEU A 476 26.78 7.29 -13.99
CA LEU A 476 26.15 5.98 -14.19
C LEU A 476 24.72 5.94 -13.63
N MET A 477 24.45 6.58 -12.49
CA MET A 477 23.08 6.70 -11.95
C MET A 477 22.14 7.46 -12.91
N LEU A 478 22.61 8.56 -13.51
CA LEU A 478 21.82 9.32 -14.49
C LEU A 478 21.69 8.59 -15.84
N ALA A 479 22.72 7.85 -16.25
CA ALA A 479 22.67 7.01 -17.45
C ALA A 479 21.64 5.88 -17.29
N MET A 480 21.57 5.26 -16.11
CA MET A 480 20.49 4.32 -15.77
C MET A 480 19.13 4.98 -15.83
N TYR A 481 18.99 6.20 -15.29
CA TYR A 481 17.70 6.86 -15.24
C TYR A 481 17.12 7.08 -16.65
N SER A 482 17.93 7.60 -17.57
CA SER A 482 17.57 7.73 -18.98
C SER A 482 17.24 6.40 -19.65
N ALA A 483 18.09 5.37 -19.47
CA ALA A 483 17.85 4.05 -20.05
C ALA A 483 16.52 3.44 -19.58
N GLN A 484 16.20 3.64 -18.31
CA GLN A 484 14.98 3.10 -17.70
C GLN A 484 13.72 3.79 -18.22
N ILE A 485 13.70 5.12 -18.33
CA ILE A 485 12.56 5.83 -18.93
C ILE A 485 12.46 5.55 -20.43
N GLY A 486 13.59 5.49 -21.13
CA GLY A 486 13.64 5.20 -22.56
C GLY A 486 13.02 3.85 -22.91
N LEU A 487 13.23 2.84 -22.08
CA LEU A 487 12.65 1.50 -22.27
C LEU A 487 11.12 1.48 -22.11
N PHE A 488 10.58 2.17 -21.10
CA PHE A 488 9.13 2.20 -20.90
C PHE A 488 8.40 3.06 -21.93
N SER A 489 9.08 4.05 -22.51
CA SER A 489 8.51 4.95 -23.53
C SER A 489 8.73 4.49 -24.98
N SER A 490 9.58 3.49 -25.22
CA SER A 490 9.89 3.05 -26.59
C SER A 490 8.73 2.31 -27.25
N ARG A 491 8.39 2.71 -28.49
CA ARG A 491 7.42 2.02 -29.37
C ARG A 491 8.09 1.30 -30.56
N ASP A 492 9.40 1.47 -30.72
CA ASP A 492 10.17 0.73 -31.70
C ASP A 492 10.87 -0.45 -31.00
N LEU A 493 10.75 -1.65 -31.55
CA LEU A 493 11.27 -2.88 -30.94
C LEU A 493 12.80 -2.87 -30.81
N LEU A 494 13.50 -2.25 -31.77
CA LEU A 494 14.96 -2.13 -31.71
C LEU A 494 15.39 -1.05 -30.72
N LEU A 495 14.63 0.04 -30.63
CA LEU A 495 14.86 1.08 -29.60
C LEU A 495 14.67 0.50 -28.20
N PHE A 496 13.64 -0.33 -28.00
CA PHE A 496 13.40 -1.07 -26.76
C PHE A 496 14.62 -1.92 -26.39
N PHE A 497 15.18 -2.68 -27.34
CA PHE A 497 16.41 -3.45 -27.13
C PHE A 497 17.63 -2.58 -26.80
N ILE A 498 17.83 -1.45 -27.49
CA ILE A 498 18.94 -0.54 -27.22
C ILE A 498 18.84 0.01 -25.80
N MET A 499 17.67 0.46 -25.36
CA MET A 499 17.45 0.97 -24.01
C MET A 499 17.60 -0.13 -22.94
N TRP A 500 17.18 -1.36 -23.28
CA TRP A 500 17.36 -2.56 -22.44
C TRP A 500 18.84 -2.85 -22.14
N GLU A 501 19.71 -2.76 -23.15
CA GLU A 501 21.16 -2.97 -23.02
C GLU A 501 21.89 -1.74 -22.47
N LEU A 502 21.39 -0.53 -22.73
CA LEU A 502 21.97 0.72 -22.22
C LEU A 502 21.99 0.73 -20.68
N GLU A 503 20.99 0.15 -20.02
CA GLU A 503 20.93 0.02 -18.56
C GLU A 503 21.99 -0.95 -18.00
N LEU A 504 22.30 -2.01 -18.73
CA LEU A 504 23.15 -3.12 -18.27
C LEU A 504 24.58 -2.67 -17.98
N ILE A 505 25.13 -1.77 -18.80
CA ILE A 505 26.50 -1.24 -18.65
C ILE A 505 26.66 -0.45 -17.33
N PRO A 506 25.82 0.58 -17.04
CA PRO A 506 25.85 1.26 -15.75
C PRO A 506 25.70 0.35 -14.54
N VAL A 507 24.78 -0.62 -14.56
CA VAL A 507 24.57 -1.53 -13.42
C VAL A 507 25.82 -2.37 -13.16
N TYR A 508 26.41 -2.93 -14.21
CA TYR A 508 27.64 -3.71 -14.11
C TYR A 508 28.79 -2.91 -13.48
N LEU A 509 28.97 -1.66 -13.92
CA LEU A 509 30.00 -0.77 -13.38
C LEU A 509 29.71 -0.36 -11.93
N LEU A 510 28.46 -0.03 -11.61
CA LEU A 510 28.04 0.30 -10.24
C LEU A 510 28.32 -0.86 -9.27
N LEU A 511 28.01 -2.09 -9.69
CA LEU A 511 28.26 -3.28 -8.90
C LEU A 511 29.76 -3.61 -8.76
N SER A 512 30.51 -3.60 -9.87
CA SER A 512 31.93 -4.00 -9.86
C SER A 512 32.83 -3.02 -9.09
N MET A 513 32.51 -1.72 -9.09
CA MET A 513 33.32 -0.70 -8.42
C MET A 513 32.89 -0.38 -6.98
N TRP A 514 31.58 -0.35 -6.68
CA TRP A 514 31.04 0.02 -5.36
C TRP A 514 30.34 -1.11 -4.61
N GLY A 515 30.36 -2.33 -5.15
CA GLY A 515 29.85 -3.52 -4.46
C GLY A 515 30.74 -4.01 -3.31
N GLY A 516 30.25 -5.04 -2.62
CA GLY A 516 30.86 -5.69 -1.46
C GLY A 516 32.05 -6.61 -1.79
N LYS A 517 32.25 -7.65 -0.96
CA LYS A 517 33.43 -8.51 -1.02
C LYS A 517 33.48 -9.35 -2.30
N LYS A 518 32.35 -9.88 -2.76
CA LYS A 518 32.27 -10.75 -3.95
C LYS A 518 31.79 -10.00 -5.20
N ARG A 519 31.98 -8.68 -5.24
CA ARG A 519 31.47 -7.78 -6.29
C ARG A 519 31.82 -8.19 -7.71
N LEU A 520 33.06 -8.66 -7.97
CA LEU A 520 33.48 -9.04 -9.33
C LEU A 520 32.71 -10.29 -9.80
N TYR A 521 32.62 -11.32 -8.95
CA TYR A 521 31.84 -12.52 -9.24
C TYR A 521 30.37 -12.18 -9.53
N SER A 522 29.74 -11.39 -8.65
CA SER A 522 28.34 -10.98 -8.83
C SER A 522 28.15 -10.15 -10.10
N ALA A 523 29.05 -9.21 -10.40
CA ALA A 523 28.99 -8.38 -11.61
C ALA A 523 29.16 -9.22 -12.88
N THR A 524 30.13 -10.13 -12.92
CA THR A 524 30.32 -11.03 -14.07
C THR A 524 29.13 -11.98 -14.26
N LYS A 525 28.55 -12.48 -13.17
CA LYS A 525 27.35 -13.33 -13.25
C LYS A 525 26.15 -12.54 -13.75
N PHE A 526 25.92 -11.33 -13.22
CA PHE A 526 24.86 -10.43 -13.67
C PHE A 526 24.92 -10.17 -15.19
N ILE A 527 26.07 -9.71 -15.69
CA ILE A 527 26.21 -9.38 -17.11
C ILE A 527 26.07 -10.59 -18.02
N LEU A 528 26.62 -11.76 -17.64
CA LEU A 528 26.50 -12.97 -18.44
C LEU A 528 25.05 -13.48 -18.53
N TYR A 529 24.30 -13.42 -17.43
CA TYR A 529 22.88 -13.80 -17.44
C TYR A 529 22.06 -12.83 -18.29
N THR A 530 22.20 -11.53 -18.04
CA THR A 530 21.36 -10.51 -18.68
C THR A 530 21.70 -10.29 -20.15
N ALA A 531 22.98 -10.18 -20.50
CA ALA A 531 23.42 -10.08 -21.89
C ALA A 531 23.13 -11.41 -22.63
N GLY A 532 23.30 -12.57 -21.99
CA GLY A 532 22.92 -13.85 -22.56
C GLY A 532 21.43 -13.94 -22.92
N GLY A 533 20.55 -13.45 -22.03
CA GLY A 533 19.12 -13.34 -22.30
C GLY A 533 18.80 -12.33 -23.41
N SER A 534 19.52 -11.20 -23.45
CA SER A 534 19.31 -10.13 -24.45
C SER A 534 19.54 -10.57 -25.89
N ILE A 535 20.39 -11.58 -26.12
CA ILE A 535 20.63 -12.13 -27.47
C ILE A 535 19.33 -12.71 -28.04
N PHE A 536 18.50 -13.35 -27.20
CA PHE A 536 17.20 -13.87 -27.61
C PHE A 536 16.18 -12.74 -27.87
N LEU A 537 16.25 -11.65 -27.09
CA LEU A 537 15.47 -10.43 -27.36
C LEU A 537 15.83 -9.87 -28.74
N LEU A 538 17.11 -9.67 -29.04
CA LEU A 538 17.56 -9.17 -30.34
C LEU A 538 17.17 -10.10 -31.49
N MET A 539 17.32 -11.41 -31.32
CA MET A 539 16.94 -12.39 -32.33
C MET A 539 15.42 -12.35 -32.61
N GLY A 540 14.59 -12.19 -31.58
CA GLY A 540 13.15 -12.01 -31.74
C GLY A 540 12.80 -10.70 -32.43
N VAL A 541 13.44 -9.58 -32.04
CA VAL A 541 13.23 -8.25 -32.66
C VAL A 541 13.57 -8.28 -34.15
N LEU A 542 14.74 -8.82 -34.52
CA LEU A 542 15.15 -8.94 -35.92
C LEU A 542 14.26 -9.94 -36.68
N GLY A 543 13.88 -11.04 -36.03
CA GLY A 543 13.00 -12.06 -36.62
C GLY A 543 11.63 -11.51 -36.99
N ILE A 544 11.01 -10.73 -36.11
CA ILE A 544 9.76 -10.02 -36.38
C ILE A 544 9.97 -8.92 -37.41
N GLY A 545 11.01 -8.11 -37.25
CA GLY A 545 11.26 -6.96 -38.12
C GLY A 545 11.48 -7.32 -39.58
N LEU A 546 12.03 -8.50 -39.85
CA LEU A 546 12.28 -9.03 -41.20
C LEU A 546 11.12 -9.90 -41.74
N TYR A 547 10.05 -10.10 -40.97
CA TYR A 547 8.98 -11.02 -41.34
C TYR A 547 7.92 -10.34 -42.22
N GLY A 548 7.61 -10.95 -43.38
CA GLY A 548 6.41 -10.66 -44.17
C GLY A 548 6.47 -9.43 -45.08
N SER A 549 7.49 -8.58 -45.00
CA SER A 549 7.65 -7.39 -45.85
C SER A 549 9.02 -7.35 -46.53
N ASN A 550 9.06 -6.74 -47.73
CA ASN A 550 10.33 -6.50 -48.46
C ASN A 550 11.20 -5.43 -47.77
N GLU A 551 10.57 -4.55 -46.99
CA GLU A 551 11.24 -3.55 -46.15
C GLU A 551 11.06 -3.94 -44.68
N PRO A 552 12.11 -3.96 -43.86
CA PRO A 552 11.98 -4.30 -42.45
C PRO A 552 11.13 -3.25 -41.71
N THR A 553 10.19 -3.69 -40.87
CA THR A 553 9.39 -2.78 -40.03
C THR A 553 9.60 -3.08 -38.55
N LEU A 554 10.05 -2.10 -37.79
CA LEU A 554 10.36 -2.24 -36.36
C LEU A 554 9.32 -1.56 -35.44
N ASN A 555 8.26 -1.00 -36.04
CA ASN A 555 7.16 -0.39 -35.29
C ASN A 555 6.35 -1.45 -34.55
N PHE A 556 6.19 -1.27 -33.24
CA PHE A 556 5.42 -2.16 -32.39
C PHE A 556 3.97 -2.31 -32.87
N GLU A 557 3.27 -1.22 -33.20
CA GLU A 557 1.85 -1.27 -33.57
C GLU A 557 1.58 -2.00 -34.88
N THR A 558 2.48 -1.86 -35.86
CA THR A 558 2.34 -2.59 -37.13
C THR A 558 2.62 -4.07 -36.91
N SER A 559 3.63 -4.41 -36.08
CA SER A 559 3.95 -5.79 -35.75
C SER A 559 2.87 -6.49 -34.91
N ALA A 560 2.23 -5.79 -33.98
CA ALA A 560 1.13 -6.33 -33.17
C ALA A 560 -0.13 -6.65 -34.00
N ASN A 561 -0.36 -5.90 -35.08
CA ASN A 561 -1.47 -6.14 -36.01
C ASN A 561 -1.13 -7.14 -37.12
N GLN A 562 0.11 -7.61 -37.21
CA GLN A 562 0.55 -8.57 -38.22
C GLN A 562 0.23 -10.00 -37.78
N SER A 563 -0.30 -10.83 -38.68
CA SER A 563 -0.56 -12.24 -38.40
C SER A 563 0.69 -13.10 -38.62
N TYR A 564 1.14 -13.81 -37.60
CA TYR A 564 2.23 -14.78 -37.69
C TYR A 564 1.68 -16.22 -37.73
N PRO A 565 2.32 -17.15 -38.47
CA PRO A 565 2.04 -18.57 -38.35
C PRO A 565 2.33 -19.05 -36.94
N LEU A 566 1.41 -19.83 -36.36
CA LEU A 566 1.51 -20.28 -34.96
C LEU A 566 2.87 -20.89 -34.56
N PRO A 567 3.53 -21.75 -35.37
CA PRO A 567 4.84 -22.30 -35.00
C PRO A 567 5.93 -21.22 -34.89
N LEU A 568 5.87 -20.20 -35.74
CA LEU A 568 6.83 -19.09 -35.73
C LEU A 568 6.56 -18.16 -34.53
N GLU A 569 5.29 -17.88 -34.27
CA GLU A 569 4.86 -17.09 -33.10
C GLU A 569 5.32 -17.73 -31.79
N ILE A 570 5.21 -19.06 -31.67
CA ILE A 570 5.72 -19.83 -30.51
C ILE A 570 7.24 -19.68 -30.36
N ILE A 571 8.00 -19.70 -31.45
CA ILE A 571 9.47 -19.52 -31.41
C ILE A 571 9.83 -18.11 -30.92
N PHE A 572 9.17 -17.09 -31.45
CA PHE A 572 9.36 -15.71 -30.99
C PHE A 572 8.97 -15.55 -29.53
N TYR A 573 7.83 -16.13 -29.13
CA TYR A 573 7.35 -16.09 -27.75
C TYR A 573 8.36 -16.67 -26.78
N ILE A 574 8.93 -17.85 -27.09
CA ILE A 574 9.94 -18.49 -26.24
C ILE A 574 11.23 -17.64 -26.19
N GLY A 575 11.66 -17.08 -27.32
CA GLY A 575 12.85 -16.21 -27.38
C GLY A 575 12.72 -14.98 -26.48
N PHE A 576 11.63 -14.24 -26.62
CA PHE A 576 11.33 -13.09 -25.75
C PHE A 576 11.08 -13.50 -24.29
N PHE A 577 10.37 -14.61 -24.07
CA PHE A 577 10.13 -15.14 -22.73
C PHE A 577 11.44 -15.41 -22.00
N ILE A 578 12.45 -16.00 -22.64
CA ILE A 578 13.76 -16.23 -22.01
C ILE A 578 14.41 -14.91 -21.60
N ALA A 579 14.40 -13.90 -22.48
CA ALA A 579 14.98 -12.59 -22.16
C ALA A 579 14.30 -11.93 -20.96
N PHE A 580 12.97 -11.95 -20.93
CA PHE A 580 12.20 -11.36 -19.84
C PHE A 580 12.27 -12.20 -18.56
N ALA A 581 12.31 -13.53 -18.65
CA ALA A 581 12.44 -14.47 -17.54
C ALA A 581 13.78 -14.35 -16.81
N VAL A 582 14.82 -13.87 -17.48
CA VAL A 582 16.08 -13.51 -16.80
C VAL A 582 15.89 -12.25 -15.95
N LYS A 583 15.31 -11.16 -16.50
CA LYS A 583 15.14 -9.89 -15.75
C LYS A 583 14.04 -9.97 -14.68
N LEU A 584 12.86 -10.49 -15.02
CA LEU A 584 11.82 -10.88 -14.06
C LEU A 584 12.15 -12.30 -13.64
N PRO A 585 12.82 -12.52 -12.49
CA PRO A 585 13.59 -13.71 -12.13
C PRO A 585 12.70 -14.96 -12.02
N ILE A 586 12.29 -15.48 -13.18
CA ILE A 586 11.41 -16.63 -13.33
C ILE A 586 12.25 -17.88 -13.12
N ILE A 587 11.75 -18.84 -12.33
CA ILE A 587 12.44 -20.12 -12.15
C ILE A 587 12.58 -20.83 -13.51
N PRO A 588 13.79 -21.28 -13.90
CA PRO A 588 15.03 -21.42 -13.10
C PRO A 588 16.06 -20.28 -13.24
N LEU A 589 15.75 -19.21 -13.97
CA LEU A 589 16.66 -18.14 -14.39
C LEU A 589 16.85 -17.02 -13.34
N HIS A 590 16.61 -17.30 -12.05
CA HIS A 590 16.64 -16.29 -10.97
C HIS A 590 17.98 -16.18 -10.23
N THR A 591 18.91 -17.13 -10.41
CA THR A 591 20.07 -17.28 -9.49
C THR A 591 21.07 -16.12 -9.49
N TRP A 592 21.06 -15.25 -10.50
CA TRP A 592 21.91 -14.05 -10.55
C TRP A 592 21.44 -12.97 -9.55
N LEU A 593 20.14 -12.92 -9.27
CA LEU A 593 19.50 -11.82 -8.53
C LEU A 593 19.93 -11.76 -7.05
N PRO A 594 19.90 -12.86 -6.28
CA PRO A 594 20.35 -12.84 -4.88
C PRO A 594 21.84 -12.51 -4.72
N ASP A 595 22.69 -12.94 -5.65
CA ASP A 595 24.13 -12.63 -5.62
C ASP A 595 24.41 -11.16 -5.94
N THR A 596 23.64 -10.58 -6.86
CA THR A 596 23.75 -9.17 -7.26
C THR A 596 23.30 -8.25 -6.13
N HIS A 597 22.09 -8.47 -5.58
CA HIS A 597 21.59 -7.67 -4.45
C HIS A 597 22.39 -7.88 -3.16
N GLY A 598 22.90 -9.10 -2.94
CA GLY A 598 23.71 -9.43 -1.77
C GLY A 598 24.97 -8.58 -1.66
N GLU A 599 25.56 -8.20 -2.79
CA GLU A 599 26.82 -7.46 -2.85
C GLU A 599 26.66 -5.99 -3.26
N ALA A 600 25.58 -5.59 -3.93
CA ALA A 600 25.39 -4.22 -4.40
C ALA A 600 25.29 -3.19 -3.24
N HIS A 601 25.70 -1.96 -3.56
CA HIS A 601 25.45 -0.79 -2.71
C HIS A 601 23.95 -0.50 -2.65
N TYR A 602 23.43 -0.04 -1.51
CA TYR A 602 21.97 0.05 -1.31
C TYR A 602 21.28 1.04 -2.24
N SER A 603 21.93 2.14 -2.63
CA SER A 603 21.39 3.06 -3.65
C SER A 603 21.22 2.37 -5.01
N THR A 604 22.16 1.50 -5.39
CA THR A 604 22.05 0.69 -6.61
C THR A 604 21.00 -0.40 -6.43
N CYS A 605 20.89 -1.01 -5.24
CA CYS A 605 19.82 -1.96 -4.94
C CYS A 605 18.43 -1.33 -5.04
N MET A 606 18.26 -0.06 -4.69
CA MET A 606 16.99 0.64 -4.87
C MET A 606 16.56 0.65 -6.34
N LEU A 607 17.48 0.91 -7.27
CA LEU A 607 17.20 0.87 -8.71
C LEU A 607 16.97 -0.56 -9.21
N LEU A 608 17.83 -1.50 -8.82
CA LEU A 608 17.72 -2.92 -9.20
C LEU A 608 16.38 -3.52 -8.75
N ALA A 609 16.03 -3.32 -7.47
CA ALA A 609 14.84 -3.89 -6.86
C ALA A 609 13.59 -3.10 -7.24
N GLY A 610 13.73 -1.77 -7.34
CA GLY A 610 12.62 -0.86 -7.63
C GLY A 610 12.17 -0.92 -9.08
N ILE A 611 13.10 -0.99 -10.03
CA ILE A 611 12.83 -0.72 -11.45
C ILE A 611 13.28 -1.86 -12.37
N LEU A 612 14.51 -2.36 -12.25
CA LEU A 612 15.06 -3.33 -13.23
C LEU A 612 14.18 -4.59 -13.37
N LEU A 613 13.73 -5.15 -12.24
CA LEU A 613 12.80 -6.29 -12.20
C LEU A 613 11.49 -6.03 -12.97
N LYS A 614 11.00 -4.78 -12.95
CA LYS A 614 9.72 -4.38 -13.53
C LYS A 614 9.78 -4.27 -15.04
N MET A 615 10.96 -4.02 -15.59
CA MET A 615 11.17 -4.01 -17.05
C MET A 615 10.89 -5.37 -17.67
N GLY A 616 11.25 -6.46 -16.98
CA GLY A 616 10.91 -7.81 -17.43
C GLY A 616 9.40 -8.05 -17.42
N ALA A 617 8.69 -7.54 -16.41
CA ALA A 617 7.23 -7.62 -16.34
C ALA A 617 6.57 -6.84 -17.47
N TYR A 618 7.03 -5.60 -17.68
CA TYR A 618 6.56 -4.72 -18.74
C TYR A 618 6.79 -5.36 -20.12
N GLY A 619 7.97 -5.93 -20.38
CA GLY A 619 8.26 -6.66 -21.61
C GLY A 619 7.35 -7.88 -21.82
N LEU A 620 7.04 -8.63 -20.76
CA LEU A 620 6.09 -9.75 -20.83
C LEU A 620 4.67 -9.29 -21.21
N VAL A 621 4.19 -8.18 -20.65
CA VAL A 621 2.85 -7.66 -20.99
C VAL A 621 2.85 -7.08 -22.41
N ARG A 622 3.83 -6.25 -22.76
CA ARG A 622 3.87 -5.58 -24.07
C ARG A 622 4.19 -6.50 -25.23
N ILE A 623 5.29 -7.23 -25.13
CA ILE A 623 5.78 -7.99 -26.28
C ILE A 623 5.16 -9.39 -26.27
N ASN A 624 5.12 -10.07 -25.13
CA ASN A 624 4.59 -11.44 -25.14
C ASN A 624 3.07 -11.51 -25.16
N MET A 625 2.36 -10.61 -24.46
CA MET A 625 0.89 -10.68 -24.39
C MET A 625 0.20 -9.85 -25.48
N GLU A 626 0.60 -8.58 -25.69
CA GLU A 626 -0.03 -7.69 -26.69
C GLU A 626 0.39 -8.01 -28.14
N LEU A 627 1.68 -8.31 -28.40
CA LEU A 627 2.15 -8.65 -29.76
C LEU A 627 1.93 -10.13 -30.13
N LEU A 628 2.22 -11.08 -29.22
CA LEU A 628 2.16 -12.54 -29.48
C LEU A 628 0.97 -13.22 -28.78
N SER A 629 -0.23 -12.71 -29.05
CA SER A 629 -1.46 -13.08 -28.34
C SER A 629 -1.83 -14.57 -28.40
N HIS A 630 -1.68 -15.23 -29.55
CA HIS A 630 -2.12 -16.62 -29.71
C HIS A 630 -1.14 -17.54 -28.98
N ALA A 631 0.17 -17.29 -29.10
CA ALA A 631 1.19 -18.00 -28.34
C ALA A 631 1.01 -17.77 -26.83
N HIS A 632 0.74 -16.54 -26.40
CA HIS A 632 0.47 -16.22 -25.00
C HIS A 632 -0.71 -17.05 -24.47
N SER A 633 -1.79 -17.15 -25.26
CA SER A 633 -2.97 -17.91 -24.89
C SER A 633 -2.66 -19.39 -24.59
N ILE A 634 -1.69 -19.99 -25.28
CA ILE A 634 -1.22 -21.38 -25.11
C ILE A 634 -0.30 -21.50 -23.90
N PHE A 635 0.59 -20.52 -23.69
CA PHE A 635 1.57 -20.54 -22.60
C PHE A 635 1.04 -20.01 -21.26
N SER A 636 -0.10 -19.35 -21.23
CA SER A 636 -0.73 -18.81 -20.02
C SER A 636 -0.87 -19.81 -18.86
N PRO A 637 -1.34 -21.06 -19.06
CA PRO A 637 -1.39 -22.06 -18.00
C PRO A 637 0.00 -22.40 -17.42
N TRP A 638 1.03 -22.38 -18.26
CA TRP A 638 2.41 -22.64 -17.83
C TRP A 638 2.95 -21.49 -16.98
N LEU A 639 2.63 -20.24 -17.32
CA LEU A 639 2.98 -19.08 -16.50
C LEU A 639 2.38 -19.19 -15.09
N LEU A 640 1.11 -19.59 -14.98
CA LEU A 640 0.47 -19.81 -13.68
C LEU A 640 1.21 -20.87 -12.84
N ILE A 641 1.56 -22.00 -13.46
CA ILE A 641 2.29 -23.09 -12.79
C ILE A 641 3.68 -22.63 -12.34
N VAL A 642 4.41 -21.92 -13.20
CA VAL A 642 5.74 -21.42 -12.87
C VAL A 642 5.67 -20.35 -11.78
N GLY A 643 4.72 -19.42 -11.86
CA GLY A 643 4.52 -18.39 -10.84
C GLY A 643 4.15 -18.97 -9.48
N THR A 644 3.29 -19.98 -9.43
CA THR A 644 2.92 -20.66 -8.16
C THR A 644 4.08 -21.40 -7.52
N ILE A 645 4.85 -22.15 -8.32
CA ILE A 645 6.08 -22.81 -7.85
C ILE A 645 7.08 -21.76 -7.36
N GLN A 646 7.20 -20.64 -8.07
CA GLN A 646 8.10 -19.55 -7.73
C GLN A 646 7.79 -18.92 -6.37
N ILE A 647 6.52 -18.69 -6.04
CA ILE A 647 6.14 -18.14 -4.74
C ILE A 647 6.63 -19.05 -3.60
N ILE A 648 6.32 -20.35 -3.66
CA ILE A 648 6.71 -21.33 -2.62
C ILE A 648 8.23 -21.49 -2.55
N TYR A 649 8.88 -21.68 -3.69
CA TYR A 649 10.32 -21.90 -3.75
C TYR A 649 11.08 -20.69 -3.21
N ALA A 650 10.72 -19.47 -3.62
CA ALA A 650 11.40 -18.27 -3.18
C ALA A 650 11.16 -17.98 -1.69
N ALA A 651 9.94 -18.21 -1.20
CA ALA A 651 9.62 -18.03 0.21
C ALA A 651 10.35 -19.02 1.12
N SER A 652 10.41 -20.30 0.73
CA SER A 652 11.15 -21.33 1.48
C SER A 652 12.67 -21.12 1.44
N THR A 653 13.23 -20.72 0.29
CA THR A 653 14.66 -20.41 0.17
C THR A 653 15.05 -19.14 0.92
N SER A 654 14.16 -18.12 0.98
CA SER A 654 14.34 -16.91 1.79
C SER A 654 14.56 -17.25 3.27
N LEU A 655 13.73 -18.14 3.83
CA LEU A 655 13.87 -18.60 5.22
C LEU A 655 15.24 -19.26 5.46
N GLY A 656 15.73 -20.05 4.50
CA GLY A 656 17.02 -20.72 4.56
C GLY A 656 18.24 -19.80 4.41
N GLN A 657 18.07 -18.55 3.94
CA GLN A 657 19.19 -17.61 3.78
C GLN A 657 19.62 -17.01 5.12
N ARG A 658 20.93 -16.95 5.35
CA ARG A 658 21.53 -16.28 6.53
C ARG A 658 21.97 -14.85 6.27
N ASN A 659 22.22 -14.49 5.01
CA ASN A 659 22.62 -13.13 4.63
C ASN A 659 21.37 -12.25 4.48
N LEU A 660 21.34 -11.12 5.20
CA LEU A 660 20.20 -10.19 5.23
C LEU A 660 19.77 -9.73 3.82
N LYS A 661 20.70 -9.19 3.03
CA LYS A 661 20.39 -8.68 1.68
C LYS A 661 19.93 -9.80 0.75
N LYS A 662 20.48 -11.02 0.89
CA LYS A 662 20.04 -12.18 0.11
C LYS A 662 18.64 -12.64 0.50
N ARG A 663 18.29 -12.60 1.79
CA ARG A 663 16.94 -12.93 2.27
C ARG A 663 15.89 -11.99 1.65
N ILE A 664 16.17 -10.68 1.65
CA ILE A 664 15.30 -9.66 1.00
C ILE A 664 15.27 -9.87 -0.53
N ALA A 665 16.36 -10.28 -1.16
CA ALA A 665 16.35 -10.57 -2.59
C ALA A 665 15.43 -11.76 -2.95
N TYR A 666 15.44 -12.82 -2.14
CA TYR A 666 14.52 -13.94 -2.36
C TYR A 666 13.07 -13.60 -2.04
N SER A 667 12.79 -12.72 -1.06
CA SER A 667 11.42 -12.21 -0.89
C SER A 667 10.93 -11.48 -2.13
N SER A 668 11.79 -10.68 -2.79
CA SER A 668 11.46 -10.07 -4.08
C SER A 668 11.14 -11.09 -5.18
N VAL A 669 11.89 -12.20 -5.28
CA VAL A 669 11.58 -13.28 -6.23
C VAL A 669 10.19 -13.87 -5.96
N SER A 670 9.79 -14.01 -4.69
CA SER A 670 8.46 -14.50 -4.30
C SER A 670 7.36 -13.55 -4.78
N HIS A 671 7.50 -12.23 -4.53
CA HIS A 671 6.52 -11.23 -4.97
C HIS A 671 6.40 -11.10 -6.49
N MET A 672 7.50 -11.31 -7.24
CA MET A 672 7.43 -11.36 -8.72
C MET A 672 6.62 -12.57 -9.22
N GLY A 673 6.48 -13.62 -8.40
CA GLY A 673 5.59 -14.76 -8.65
C GLY A 673 4.14 -14.34 -8.87
N PHE A 674 3.63 -13.40 -8.06
CA PHE A 674 2.27 -12.87 -8.21
C PHE A 674 2.08 -12.09 -9.53
N ILE A 675 3.11 -11.37 -10.00
CA ILE A 675 3.05 -10.67 -11.29
C ILE A 675 2.86 -11.67 -12.44
N ILE A 676 3.66 -12.76 -12.45
CA ILE A 676 3.57 -13.80 -13.48
C ILE A 676 2.17 -14.43 -13.49
N ILE A 677 1.62 -14.66 -12.29
CA ILE A 677 0.29 -15.22 -12.14
C ILE A 677 -0.79 -14.26 -12.65
N GLY A 678 -0.69 -12.97 -12.32
CA GLY A 678 -1.64 -11.96 -12.79
C GLY A 678 -1.65 -11.84 -14.30
N ILE A 679 -0.46 -11.80 -14.94
CA ILE A 679 -0.31 -11.81 -16.41
C ILE A 679 -0.91 -13.10 -16.99
N GLY A 680 -0.57 -14.25 -16.40
CA GLY A 680 -1.07 -15.56 -16.84
C GLY A 680 -2.56 -15.82 -16.57
N SER A 681 -3.28 -14.91 -15.90
CA SER A 681 -4.71 -15.09 -15.65
C SER A 681 -5.59 -14.72 -16.85
N ILE A 682 -5.10 -13.85 -17.76
CA ILE A 682 -5.84 -13.27 -18.88
C ILE A 682 -7.21 -12.74 -18.42
N THR A 683 -7.20 -11.89 -17.39
CA THR A 683 -8.38 -11.20 -16.87
C THR A 683 -8.05 -9.75 -16.60
N ASP A 684 -9.05 -8.88 -16.71
CA ASP A 684 -8.90 -7.45 -16.43
C ASP A 684 -8.41 -7.23 -14.99
N THR A 685 -9.09 -7.85 -14.04
CA THR A 685 -8.68 -7.80 -12.63
C THR A 685 -7.26 -8.34 -12.45
N GLY A 686 -6.92 -9.51 -12.97
CA GLY A 686 -5.59 -10.10 -12.78
C GLY A 686 -4.44 -9.29 -13.39
N LEU A 687 -4.63 -8.67 -14.57
CA LEU A 687 -3.61 -7.83 -15.20
C LEU A 687 -3.45 -6.50 -14.44
N ASN A 688 -4.55 -5.87 -14.03
CA ASN A 688 -4.53 -4.68 -13.17
C ASN A 688 -3.83 -4.98 -11.83
N GLY A 689 -4.05 -6.16 -11.23
CA GLY A 689 -3.32 -6.61 -10.04
C GLY A 689 -1.82 -6.79 -10.27
N ALA A 690 -1.42 -7.32 -11.43
CA ALA A 690 -0.01 -7.43 -11.79
C ALA A 690 0.67 -6.06 -11.93
N LEU A 691 -0.02 -5.07 -12.54
CA LEU A 691 0.47 -3.69 -12.67
C LEU A 691 0.58 -3.01 -11.30
N LEU A 692 -0.40 -3.21 -10.43
CA LEU A 692 -0.34 -2.68 -9.06
C LEU A 692 0.81 -3.33 -8.28
N GLN A 693 1.10 -4.62 -8.50
CA GLN A 693 2.24 -5.31 -7.87
C GLN A 693 3.60 -4.83 -8.40
N ILE A 694 3.70 -4.49 -9.69
CA ILE A 694 4.87 -3.84 -10.30
C ILE A 694 5.20 -2.54 -9.56
N ILE A 695 4.19 -1.70 -9.29
CA ILE A 695 4.35 -0.41 -8.61
C ILE A 695 4.61 -0.60 -7.11
N SER A 696 3.75 -1.38 -6.44
CA SER A 696 3.78 -1.64 -5.00
C SER A 696 5.12 -2.22 -4.54
N HIS A 697 5.58 -3.31 -5.16
CA HIS A 697 6.89 -3.89 -4.85
C HIS A 697 8.04 -2.96 -5.28
N GLY A 698 7.81 -2.04 -6.22
CA GLY A 698 8.75 -0.96 -6.54
C GLY A 698 9.16 -0.17 -5.29
N PHE A 699 8.17 0.35 -4.58
CA PHE A 699 8.37 1.12 -3.36
C PHE A 699 8.87 0.26 -2.18
N ILE A 700 8.20 -0.87 -1.90
CA ILE A 700 8.52 -1.74 -0.76
C ILE A 700 9.94 -2.32 -0.90
N GLY A 701 10.29 -2.82 -2.08
CA GLY A 701 11.61 -3.38 -2.36
C GLY A 701 12.72 -2.33 -2.21
N ALA A 702 12.53 -1.13 -2.76
CA ALA A 702 13.50 -0.04 -2.63
C ALA A 702 13.71 0.34 -1.15
N ALA A 703 12.64 0.42 -0.37
CA ALA A 703 12.70 0.76 1.05
C ALA A 703 13.44 -0.30 1.88
N LEU A 704 13.12 -1.58 1.72
CA LEU A 704 13.77 -2.67 2.46
C LEU A 704 15.27 -2.76 2.15
N PHE A 705 15.67 -2.60 0.88
CA PHE A 705 17.09 -2.60 0.51
C PHE A 705 17.84 -1.36 1.00
N PHE A 706 17.18 -0.19 1.00
CA PHE A 706 17.72 1.03 1.58
C PHE A 706 17.99 0.82 3.08
N LEU A 707 17.01 0.35 3.83
CA LEU A 707 17.14 0.15 5.27
C LEU A 707 18.16 -0.93 5.62
N ALA A 708 18.18 -2.06 4.90
CA ALA A 708 19.21 -3.09 5.05
C ALA A 708 20.63 -2.58 4.75
N GLY A 709 20.76 -1.59 3.86
CA GLY A 709 22.03 -0.90 3.60
C GLY A 709 22.46 0.02 4.74
N THR A 710 21.53 0.84 5.24
CA THR A 710 21.82 1.79 6.33
C THR A 710 22.11 1.09 7.66
N THR A 711 21.52 -0.09 7.92
CA THR A 711 21.89 -0.94 9.06
C THR A 711 23.29 -1.52 8.88
N TYR A 712 23.61 -2.01 7.69
CA TYR A 712 24.95 -2.50 7.36
C TYR A 712 26.03 -1.43 7.54
N ASP A 713 25.77 -0.17 7.18
CA ASP A 713 26.75 0.90 7.31
C ASP A 713 27.17 1.20 8.75
N ARG A 714 26.29 0.93 9.71
CA ARG A 714 26.52 1.15 11.15
C ARG A 714 27.11 -0.08 11.83
N ILE A 715 26.53 -1.24 11.56
CA ILE A 715 26.85 -2.47 12.28
C ILE A 715 28.01 -3.22 11.60
N ARG A 716 28.18 -3.05 10.29
CA ARG A 716 29.17 -3.74 9.44
C ARG A 716 29.06 -5.27 9.43
N LEU A 717 27.94 -5.81 9.90
CA LEU A 717 27.59 -7.23 9.84
C LEU A 717 26.53 -7.49 8.77
N VAL A 718 26.66 -8.60 8.06
CA VAL A 718 25.75 -9.00 6.96
C VAL A 718 24.91 -10.23 7.35
N TYR A 719 25.42 -11.05 8.24
CA TYR A 719 24.80 -12.32 8.63
C TYR A 719 23.85 -12.13 9.80
N LEU A 720 22.64 -12.66 9.67
CA LEU A 720 21.58 -12.56 10.69
C LEU A 720 21.95 -13.29 11.99
N ASP A 721 22.71 -14.37 11.91
CA ASP A 721 23.15 -15.15 13.08
C ASP A 721 24.06 -14.35 14.04
N GLU A 722 24.73 -13.33 13.50
CA GLU A 722 25.62 -12.43 14.23
C GLU A 722 24.88 -11.20 14.77
N MET A 723 23.64 -10.96 14.33
CA MET A 723 22.79 -9.83 14.73
C MET A 723 21.95 -10.14 15.99
N GLY A 724 21.37 -9.10 16.58
CA GLY A 724 20.44 -9.20 17.70
C GLY A 724 20.40 -7.94 18.55
N GLY A 725 19.24 -7.61 19.13
CA GLY A 725 19.11 -6.50 20.07
C GLY A 725 19.34 -5.09 19.48
N ILE A 726 19.28 -4.93 18.16
CA ILE A 726 19.52 -3.63 17.48
C ILE A 726 18.44 -2.59 17.86
N ALA A 727 17.23 -3.02 18.24
CA ALA A 727 16.11 -2.11 18.56
C ALA A 727 16.44 -1.08 19.63
N ILE A 728 17.26 -1.46 20.62
CA ILE A 728 17.65 -0.59 21.74
C ILE A 728 18.56 0.55 21.26
N LEU A 729 19.45 0.26 20.30
CA LEU A 729 20.43 1.22 19.79
C LEU A 729 19.88 2.10 18.67
N MET A 730 18.99 1.56 17.83
CA MET A 730 18.51 2.22 16.61
C MET A 730 16.98 2.09 16.46
N PRO A 731 16.20 2.70 17.38
CA PRO A 731 14.76 2.51 17.45
C PRO A 731 14.01 3.05 16.23
N LYS A 732 14.43 4.16 15.61
CA LYS A 732 13.77 4.68 14.41
C LYS A 732 13.99 3.77 13.21
N ILE A 733 15.18 3.21 13.05
CA ILE A 733 15.42 2.23 11.98
C ILE A 733 14.63 0.95 12.23
N PHE A 734 14.50 0.52 13.50
CA PHE A 734 13.63 -0.58 13.87
C PHE A 734 12.17 -0.35 13.49
N THR A 735 11.59 0.80 13.84
CA THR A 735 10.18 1.10 13.52
C THR A 735 9.96 1.12 12.01
N ILE A 736 10.79 1.86 11.27
CA ILE A 736 10.66 1.96 9.82
C ILE A 736 10.87 0.61 9.14
N PHE A 737 11.90 -0.15 9.52
CA PHE A 737 12.14 -1.48 8.93
C PHE A 737 10.99 -2.44 9.21
N SER A 738 10.42 -2.40 10.42
CA SER A 738 9.26 -3.21 10.76
C SER A 738 8.03 -2.80 9.95
N THR A 739 7.76 -1.50 9.75
CA THR A 739 6.65 -1.04 8.89
C THR A 739 6.77 -1.51 7.44
N PHE A 740 7.96 -1.45 6.83
CA PHE A 740 8.14 -1.96 5.46
C PHE A 740 8.15 -3.49 5.38
N SER A 741 8.57 -4.17 6.45
CA SER A 741 8.43 -5.62 6.57
C SER A 741 6.96 -6.02 6.63
N MET A 742 6.12 -5.24 7.33
CA MET A 742 4.66 -5.38 7.36
C MET A 742 4.02 -5.06 6.00
N ALA A 743 4.51 -4.03 5.29
CA ALA A 743 4.05 -3.79 3.92
C ALA A 743 4.38 -4.97 2.99
N SER A 744 5.54 -5.62 3.17
CA SER A 744 5.95 -6.79 2.37
C SER A 744 5.18 -8.08 2.68
N LEU A 745 4.64 -8.27 3.89
CA LEU A 745 3.81 -9.45 4.21
C LEU A 745 2.35 -9.28 3.77
N ALA A 746 2.06 -8.28 2.93
CA ALA A 746 0.71 -7.94 2.49
C ALA A 746 -0.23 -7.64 3.66
N LEU A 747 0.23 -6.81 4.60
CA LEU A 747 -0.65 -6.25 5.63
C LEU A 747 -1.75 -5.38 4.97
N PRO A 748 -3.03 -5.60 5.29
CA PRO A 748 -4.10 -4.77 4.73
C PRO A 748 -3.92 -3.27 5.02
N GLY A 749 -4.44 -2.43 4.13
CA GLY A 749 -4.17 -0.98 4.15
C GLY A 749 -2.80 -0.58 3.59
N MET A 750 -1.93 -1.52 3.23
CA MET A 750 -0.71 -1.29 2.47
C MET A 750 -0.88 -1.75 1.02
N SER A 751 -0.15 -1.13 0.09
CA SER A 751 -0.22 -1.43 -1.34
C SER A 751 0.06 -2.90 -1.70
N GLY A 752 0.89 -3.59 -0.92
CA GLY A 752 1.25 -5.00 -1.15
C GLY A 752 0.03 -5.93 -1.05
N PHE A 753 -0.85 -5.66 -0.09
CA PHE A 753 -2.05 -6.45 0.13
C PHE A 753 -3.03 -6.36 -1.04
N VAL A 754 -3.34 -5.12 -1.44
CA VAL A 754 -4.30 -4.87 -2.51
C VAL A 754 -3.82 -5.54 -3.80
N ALA A 755 -2.55 -5.37 -4.15
CA ALA A 755 -1.94 -5.96 -5.34
C ALA A 755 -2.11 -7.49 -5.40
N GLU A 756 -1.70 -8.19 -4.34
CA GLU A 756 -1.73 -9.65 -4.29
C GLU A 756 -3.18 -10.16 -4.30
N LEU A 757 -4.08 -9.48 -3.57
CA LEU A 757 -5.51 -9.82 -3.52
C LEU A 757 -6.20 -9.69 -4.87
N ILE A 758 -5.91 -8.65 -5.64
CA ILE A 758 -6.49 -8.48 -6.98
C ILE A 758 -6.01 -9.61 -7.92
N VAL A 759 -4.75 -10.04 -7.80
CA VAL A 759 -4.22 -11.20 -8.54
C VAL A 759 -4.96 -12.48 -8.15
N PHE A 760 -5.25 -12.68 -6.86
CA PHE A 760 -6.10 -13.79 -6.40
C PHE A 760 -7.48 -13.77 -7.09
N PHE A 761 -8.12 -12.60 -7.14
CA PHE A 761 -9.42 -12.44 -7.78
C PHE A 761 -9.36 -12.71 -9.28
N GLY A 762 -8.31 -12.26 -9.98
CA GLY A 762 -8.10 -12.52 -11.41
C GLY A 762 -8.14 -14.01 -11.77
N ILE A 763 -7.52 -14.87 -10.96
CA ILE A 763 -7.58 -16.32 -11.23
C ILE A 763 -8.97 -16.88 -10.99
N ILE A 764 -9.66 -16.43 -9.93
CA ILE A 764 -10.98 -16.95 -9.60
C ILE A 764 -11.99 -16.59 -10.70
N THR A 765 -11.96 -15.34 -11.17
CA THR A 765 -12.88 -14.82 -12.20
C THR A 765 -12.57 -15.33 -13.61
N SER A 766 -11.35 -15.79 -13.88
CA SER A 766 -10.91 -16.22 -15.22
C SER A 766 -11.79 -17.32 -15.85
N GLN A 767 -12.50 -17.05 -16.94
CA GLN A 767 -13.39 -18.05 -17.54
C GLN A 767 -12.63 -19.17 -18.28
N LYS A 768 -11.36 -18.92 -18.63
CA LYS A 768 -10.53 -19.81 -19.45
C LYS A 768 -10.10 -21.10 -18.74
N TYR A 769 -10.01 -21.09 -17.41
CA TYR A 769 -9.45 -22.19 -16.64
C TYR A 769 -10.53 -23.08 -16.02
N LEU A 770 -10.27 -24.39 -16.00
CA LEU A 770 -11.12 -25.38 -15.32
C LEU A 770 -11.13 -25.11 -13.79
N LEU A 771 -12.22 -25.50 -13.13
CA LEU A 771 -12.41 -25.29 -11.69
C LEU A 771 -11.29 -25.92 -10.84
N MET A 772 -10.90 -27.16 -11.14
CA MET A 772 -9.88 -27.89 -10.37
C MET A 772 -8.50 -27.22 -10.35
N PRO A 773 -7.89 -26.85 -11.50
CA PRO A 773 -6.60 -26.15 -11.49
C PRO A 773 -6.69 -24.77 -10.83
N LYS A 774 -7.81 -24.04 -10.93
CA LYS A 774 -8.01 -22.79 -10.18
C LYS A 774 -7.93 -23.01 -8.67
N ILE A 775 -8.62 -24.03 -8.15
CA ILE A 775 -8.60 -24.36 -6.71
C ILE A 775 -7.17 -24.70 -6.27
N LEU A 776 -6.44 -25.50 -7.06
CA LEU A 776 -5.08 -25.88 -6.72
C LEU A 776 -4.11 -24.69 -6.72
N ILE A 777 -4.18 -23.84 -7.75
CA ILE A 777 -3.35 -22.64 -7.88
C ILE A 777 -3.64 -21.65 -6.74
N THR A 778 -4.91 -21.39 -6.45
CA THR A 778 -5.32 -20.48 -5.36
C THR A 778 -4.91 -21.01 -3.99
N PHE A 779 -5.05 -22.32 -3.75
CA PHE A 779 -4.58 -22.96 -2.52
C PHE A 779 -3.06 -22.82 -2.34
N VAL A 780 -2.30 -23.05 -3.40
CA VAL A 780 -0.83 -22.89 -3.39
C VAL A 780 -0.41 -21.44 -3.14
N MET A 781 -1.07 -20.47 -3.78
CA MET A 781 -0.81 -19.05 -3.51
C MET A 781 -1.12 -18.69 -2.05
N ALA A 782 -2.19 -19.23 -1.47
CA ALA A 782 -2.52 -18.99 -0.06
C ALA A 782 -1.42 -19.53 0.88
N ILE A 783 -0.82 -20.68 0.57
CA ILE A 783 0.37 -21.16 1.30
C ILE A 783 1.54 -20.18 1.15
N GLY A 784 1.73 -19.63 -0.05
CA GLY A 784 2.71 -18.59 -0.33
C GLY A 784 2.53 -17.37 0.58
N MET A 785 1.30 -16.86 0.69
CA MET A 785 0.95 -15.77 1.61
C MET A 785 1.33 -16.09 3.04
N ILE A 786 1.03 -17.30 3.53
CA ILE A 786 1.38 -17.75 4.89
C ILE A 786 2.90 -17.80 5.11
N LEU A 787 3.68 -18.14 4.08
CA LEU A 787 5.15 -18.15 4.18
C LEU A 787 5.73 -16.72 4.26
N THR A 788 5.02 -15.69 3.79
CA THR A 788 5.55 -14.31 3.79
C THR A 788 5.74 -13.70 5.17
N PRO A 789 4.81 -13.79 6.15
CA PRO A 789 5.07 -13.41 7.53
C PRO A 789 6.21 -14.22 8.15
N ILE A 790 6.32 -15.52 7.84
CA ILE A 790 7.31 -16.40 8.48
C ILE A 790 8.74 -15.92 8.22
N TYR A 791 9.10 -15.62 6.96
CA TYR A 791 10.46 -15.15 6.69
C TYR A 791 10.66 -13.66 7.03
N SER A 792 9.65 -12.80 6.86
CA SER A 792 9.77 -11.35 7.10
C SER A 792 9.83 -11.01 8.59
N LEU A 793 8.94 -11.60 9.41
CA LEU A 793 8.95 -11.43 10.86
C LEU A 793 10.11 -12.17 11.52
N SER A 794 10.52 -13.34 11.00
CA SER A 794 11.73 -14.01 11.48
C SER A 794 12.98 -13.16 11.23
N MET A 795 13.06 -12.47 10.09
CA MET A 795 14.12 -11.52 9.79
C MET A 795 14.10 -10.33 10.76
N SER A 796 12.95 -9.68 10.97
CA SER A 796 12.85 -8.55 11.91
C SER A 796 13.20 -8.99 13.34
N ARG A 797 12.74 -10.17 13.77
CA ARG A 797 13.08 -10.78 15.06
C ARG A 797 14.59 -10.97 15.23
N GLN A 798 15.24 -11.62 14.28
CA GLN A 798 16.69 -11.92 14.36
C GLN A 798 17.55 -10.65 14.35
N MET A 799 17.13 -9.62 13.63
CA MET A 799 17.86 -8.35 13.60
C MET A 799 17.68 -7.56 14.89
N PHE A 800 16.43 -7.27 15.25
CA PHE A 800 16.14 -6.22 16.22
C PHE A 800 15.94 -6.73 17.65
N TYR A 801 15.51 -7.98 17.80
CA TYR A 801 15.14 -8.56 19.08
C TYR A 801 16.27 -9.45 19.62
N GLY A 802 16.27 -9.69 20.93
CA GLY A 802 17.25 -10.53 21.61
C GLY A 802 18.23 -9.76 22.49
N TYR A 803 18.87 -10.50 23.39
CA TYR A 803 19.75 -10.00 24.46
C TYR A 803 21.24 -10.18 24.16
N LYS A 804 21.60 -10.71 22.98
CA LYS A 804 23.00 -10.81 22.55
C LYS A 804 23.53 -9.42 22.24
N PHE A 805 24.23 -8.82 23.20
CA PHE A 805 24.97 -7.59 22.98
C PHE A 805 26.19 -7.86 22.11
N PHE A 806 26.35 -7.05 21.07
CA PHE A 806 27.51 -7.08 20.20
C PHE A 806 28.79 -6.72 20.97
N ASN A 807 29.85 -7.52 20.85
CA ASN A 807 31.22 -7.12 21.19
C ASN A 807 31.80 -6.22 20.08
N ILE A 808 31.09 -5.18 19.67
CA ILE A 808 31.56 -4.20 18.68
C ILE A 808 32.04 -2.95 19.43
N PRO A 809 33.21 -2.39 19.08
CA PRO A 809 33.71 -1.16 19.72
C PRO A 809 32.70 -0.01 19.55
N ASN A 810 32.23 0.50 20.68
CA ASN A 810 31.16 1.48 20.94
C ASN A 810 31.19 2.83 20.16
N SER A 811 32.10 3.04 19.22
CA SER A 811 32.53 4.42 18.93
C SER A 811 31.54 5.31 18.16
N TYR A 812 30.55 4.81 17.39
CA TYR A 812 29.61 5.69 16.65
C TYR A 812 28.24 5.05 16.31
N PHE A 813 27.44 4.66 17.30
CA PHE A 813 26.03 4.29 17.05
C PHE A 813 25.15 5.55 17.04
N PHE A 814 24.86 6.05 15.83
CA PHE A 814 23.74 6.97 15.61
C PHE A 814 22.58 6.19 15.00
N ASP A 815 21.36 6.45 15.45
CA ASP A 815 20.13 5.96 14.81
C ASP A 815 19.94 6.62 13.43
N SER A 816 18.72 6.78 12.91
CA SER A 816 18.51 7.46 11.64
C SER A 816 18.83 8.96 11.66
N GLY A 817 19.54 9.41 10.62
CA GLY A 817 19.68 10.83 10.32
C GLY A 817 18.42 11.39 9.63
N PRO A 818 18.23 12.73 9.59
CA PRO A 818 17.05 13.34 8.97
C PRO A 818 16.88 12.98 7.49
N ARG A 819 17.99 12.78 6.77
CA ARG A 819 17.99 12.31 5.38
C ARG A 819 17.35 10.93 5.23
N GLU A 820 17.72 9.98 6.10
CA GLU A 820 17.24 8.61 6.01
C GLU A 820 15.78 8.51 6.42
N LEU A 821 15.38 9.32 7.40
CA LEU A 821 13.98 9.45 7.80
C LEU A 821 13.15 10.01 6.64
N PHE A 822 13.62 11.07 5.99
CA PHE A 822 12.95 11.67 4.83
C PHE A 822 12.77 10.67 3.67
N LEU A 823 13.84 9.95 3.31
CA LEU A 823 13.78 8.90 2.28
C LEU A 823 12.73 7.83 2.62
N SER A 824 12.74 7.37 3.87
CA SER A 824 11.83 6.31 4.32
C SER A 824 10.37 6.77 4.33
N ILE A 825 10.09 7.96 4.84
CA ILE A 825 8.74 8.54 4.85
C ILE A 825 8.24 8.76 3.41
N SER A 826 9.10 9.25 2.52
CA SER A 826 8.76 9.47 1.11
C SER A 826 8.39 8.16 0.40
N LEU A 827 9.04 7.04 0.71
CA LEU A 827 8.67 5.71 0.19
C LEU A 827 7.41 5.14 0.85
N PHE A 828 7.15 5.48 2.11
CA PHE A 828 6.03 4.95 2.88
C PHE A 828 4.70 5.58 2.47
N LEU A 829 4.68 6.88 2.16
CA LEU A 829 3.47 7.61 1.77
C LEU A 829 2.75 7.00 0.55
N PRO A 830 3.43 6.68 -0.59
CA PRO A 830 2.78 5.98 -1.69
C PRO A 830 2.28 4.58 -1.32
N VAL A 831 3.02 3.83 -0.49
CA VAL A 831 2.63 2.48 -0.06
C VAL A 831 1.31 2.51 0.72
N LEU A 832 1.15 3.47 1.64
CA LEU A 832 -0.11 3.70 2.34
C LEU A 832 -1.19 4.25 1.41
N GLY A 833 -0.88 5.27 0.61
CA GLY A 833 -1.85 5.93 -0.26
C GLY A 833 -2.51 4.95 -1.24
N ILE A 834 -1.71 4.10 -1.88
CA ILE A 834 -2.18 3.06 -2.80
C ILE A 834 -2.94 1.97 -2.03
N GLY A 835 -2.52 1.63 -0.81
CA GLY A 835 -3.20 0.63 0.01
C GLY A 835 -4.58 1.07 0.48
N MET A 836 -4.75 2.36 0.77
CA MET A 836 -6.02 2.95 1.19
C MET A 836 -6.94 3.27 0.00
N TYR A 837 -6.38 3.72 -1.13
CA TYR A 837 -7.13 4.12 -2.31
C TYR A 837 -6.45 3.62 -3.61
N PRO A 838 -6.67 2.36 -4.00
CA PRO A 838 -6.02 1.77 -5.17
C PRO A 838 -6.56 2.30 -6.51
N ASP A 839 -7.77 2.86 -6.52
CA ASP A 839 -8.43 3.42 -7.71
C ASP A 839 -7.59 4.50 -8.39
N PHE A 840 -6.74 5.21 -7.63
CA PHE A 840 -5.78 6.16 -8.20
C PHE A 840 -4.87 5.50 -9.25
N ILE A 841 -4.40 4.28 -9.02
CA ILE A 841 -3.59 3.55 -10.00
C ILE A 841 -4.48 2.94 -11.09
N PHE A 842 -5.63 2.39 -10.72
CA PHE A 842 -6.52 1.75 -11.68
C PHE A 842 -7.07 2.72 -12.74
N SER A 843 -7.35 3.97 -12.36
CA SER A 843 -7.76 5.02 -13.30
C SER A 843 -6.74 5.25 -14.42
N LEU A 844 -5.49 4.82 -14.25
CA LEU A 844 -4.46 4.91 -15.28
C LEU A 844 -4.40 3.68 -16.18
N SER A 845 -4.75 2.49 -15.68
CA SER A 845 -4.49 1.23 -16.37
C SER A 845 -5.72 0.55 -16.95
N VAL A 846 -6.90 0.72 -16.34
CA VAL A 846 -8.10 -0.08 -16.63
C VAL A 846 -8.48 -0.04 -18.11
N ASP A 847 -8.62 1.14 -18.70
CA ASP A 847 -9.06 1.29 -20.09
C ASP A 847 -8.09 0.63 -21.07
N LYS A 848 -6.77 0.76 -20.83
CA LYS A 848 -5.75 0.12 -21.66
C LYS A 848 -5.74 -1.40 -21.48
N VAL A 849 -5.92 -1.90 -20.26
CA VAL A 849 -5.99 -3.34 -19.97
C VAL A 849 -7.20 -3.97 -20.66
N GLU A 850 -8.36 -3.30 -20.63
CA GLU A 850 -9.57 -3.75 -21.31
C GLU A 850 -9.37 -3.81 -22.84
N VAL A 851 -8.72 -2.80 -23.43
CA VAL A 851 -8.38 -2.79 -24.86
C VAL A 851 -7.43 -3.93 -25.22
N ILE A 852 -6.41 -4.21 -24.39
CA ILE A 852 -5.51 -5.34 -24.64
C ILE A 852 -6.31 -6.64 -24.67
N LEU A 853 -7.10 -6.91 -23.63
CA LEU A 853 -7.82 -8.18 -23.50
C LEU A 853 -8.91 -8.36 -24.57
N SER A 854 -9.64 -7.31 -24.89
CA SER A 854 -10.66 -7.34 -25.94
C SER A 854 -10.07 -7.57 -27.33
N ASN A 855 -8.97 -6.90 -27.68
CA ASN A 855 -8.36 -7.07 -29.01
C ASN A 855 -7.66 -8.44 -29.17
N SER A 856 -7.06 -8.96 -28.10
CA SER A 856 -6.19 -10.14 -28.18
C SER A 856 -6.85 -11.46 -27.79
N PHE A 857 -7.92 -11.45 -26.97
CA PHE A 857 -8.49 -12.69 -26.40
C PHE A 857 -10.03 -12.82 -26.51
N SER A 858 -10.75 -11.90 -27.18
CA SER A 858 -12.22 -11.93 -27.30
C SER A 858 -12.80 -12.87 -28.38
N LYS A 859 -12.19 -14.06 -28.59
CA LYS A 859 -12.74 -15.10 -29.48
C LYS A 859 -12.89 -16.44 -28.79
#